data_AF-A0A933JN34-F1
#
_entry.id   AF-A0A933JN34-F1
#
_cell.length_a   1.000
_cell.length_b   1.000
_cell.length_c   1.000
_cell.angle_alpha   90.00
_cell.angle_beta   90.00
_cell.angle_gamma   90.00
#
_symmetry.space_group_name_H-M   'P 1'
#
loop_
_entity.id
_entity.type
_entity.pdbx_description
1 polymer ?
#
loop_
_entity_poly.entity_id
_entity_poly.type
_entity_poly.pdbx_seq_one_letter_code
_entity_poly.pdbx_strand_id
1 'polypeptide(L)'
;MRTPKKGILGRAGAYALGAAVAAPLAAEAADNRMYAIHDGSRTIWQMNVADPVVPTFQKIATQSIFGSSNAIARNPSTNVVWFFETGGGVTNSGVGIFDPSLSTLNGGGNDCLTGTPASCFAMVAPGGTNPPLFARAGFDNNASIYGLDKNNTSAIYRISQGQTTPGAASFYGTITQGGVALATGPAGDHDFNRDAIDCTAAGSGPFAGSVIPANSMFLGNLGGAGSGGRLMVIPASEFAACDAAVDCNLEAITISGALGVTGQIQGLGLDSTTFGPGGNNRLWLATTAGTLHRVGSFDACTGTLNAGSLVTAPAQLNDLTGNTGDSTVPVTIARVESVDAGKGVAVQWVTATETANAGFRLFVRDGAAYRRIGEGLVASHNSDSTEPQSYSTVIPSLRGEFYIADVDLNGKETIHGPFTVGQTFGAGARSERIDWAAIKRARPVMPLALPTVANAAEILVSDTGMQRVTFEALVAAGVDLAGAPEGEIAVVLNGSAVPARVVSATGSFGAGDFVEFYGQALETLYTKHQVYSVLRDGSKATRIGRDNNAAPALNPPTSFQSTSKVNSDKLYSFAAPGNDPWFEERILAQAGVPAAKSFVVDVNEMVSGQAATLTMKLWGMTSFGEVNPDHHVSIEVNGSVVANPRFDGNIEKTVTANIPAGVLVNGPNTVRVTVLGDTGTQYDLVHVERYSIRYNRSFKAQNGALEFTAKSRLFKVTGLPSTDVVAYRKVGSTLRQLTNLKLVKAGGTYSATFIGNGAQNGDYMVAVASAITQPAVRAARALTDITTGDAKYLVIAHEQFTGGLTDLVSAKQAQGLTVKVVDVADVYAQFNHGVVDPEAIRLYVAHAQRNMGTEYVLLVGGDTYDYFDNLGVGSVSFIPTPYAKTSQFVRYAPADTLLADVNQDGSPDVALGRLPVRTAAELASVIAKTVGFDGLGRDAIFAADKDAEIAFSQLSDGFADRLSGWNTATAYLSKTDLNSARNALISGINGGAAFTSYVGHSGPTMWTFDGLFTSADAAALSNTDPTVVAQWGCWNTYHVDPAYNTLAHKFLLGDHGAAAVLGASSLTQTASEQMLGSRVIDQLAQPGETIGRAVMIAKQQLAATRPELKDVLLGWTLLGDPALVLNR
;
A
#
# COMPACT_ATOMS: atom_id res chain seq x y z
N MET A 1 15.39 56.12 29.86
CA MET A 1 15.91 57.50 29.76
C MET A 1 16.58 57.70 28.39
N ARG A 2 16.76 58.95 27.92
CA ARG A 2 17.63 59.39 26.80
C ARG A 2 17.67 58.54 25.52
N THR A 3 16.97 59.02 24.48
CA THR A 3 17.48 59.00 23.10
C THR A 3 18.68 59.96 22.97
N PRO A 4 19.61 59.75 22.01
CA PRO A 4 19.56 60.48 20.72
C PRO A 4 20.14 59.70 19.49
N LYS A 5 20.17 60.20 18.24
CA LYS A 5 19.20 60.91 17.36
C LYS A 5 19.84 61.22 15.99
N LYS A 6 19.06 61.27 14.88
CA LYS A 6 19.43 61.76 13.51
C LYS A 6 20.46 60.87 12.77
N GLY A 7 20.62 60.90 11.42
CA GLY A 7 20.02 61.68 10.31
C GLY A 7 21.08 61.91 9.20
N ILE A 8 20.82 62.41 7.98
CA ILE A 8 19.58 62.85 7.31
C ILE A 8 19.85 62.99 5.77
N LEU A 9 18.83 62.79 4.93
CA LEU A 9 18.64 63.21 3.51
C LEU A 9 19.81 63.32 2.49
N GLY A 10 19.60 62.72 1.31
CA GLY A 10 20.17 63.15 0.02
C GLY A 10 19.15 62.86 -1.11
N ARG A 11 18.95 63.77 -2.07
CA ARG A 11 17.81 63.71 -3.02
C ARG A 11 18.22 64.00 -4.48
N ALA A 12 17.66 63.20 -5.38
CA ALA A 12 17.28 63.51 -6.77
C ALA A 12 18.33 63.92 -7.84
N GLY A 13 18.26 63.22 -8.97
CA GLY A 13 18.68 63.62 -10.32
C GLY A 13 17.78 62.88 -11.33
N ALA A 14 17.46 63.47 -12.49
CA ALA A 14 16.39 62.97 -13.38
C ALA A 14 16.63 63.26 -14.88
N TYR A 15 15.79 62.64 -15.73
CA TYR A 15 15.77 62.61 -17.21
C TYR A 15 16.91 61.76 -17.84
N ALA A 16 16.65 60.69 -18.62
CA ALA A 16 15.84 60.49 -19.85
C ALA A 16 16.59 60.95 -21.12
N LEU A 17 16.59 60.27 -22.29
CA LEU A 17 15.62 59.38 -22.95
C LEU A 17 16.32 58.29 -23.81
N GLY A 18 15.63 57.19 -24.20
CA GLY A 18 16.05 56.36 -25.35
C GLY A 18 15.47 54.93 -25.49
N ALA A 19 14.60 54.72 -26.48
CA ALA A 19 14.27 53.45 -27.17
C ALA A 19 13.77 52.21 -26.37
N ALA A 20 12.43 52.06 -26.38
CA ALA A 20 11.65 50.82 -26.24
C ALA A 20 11.87 49.84 -27.44
N VAL A 21 11.25 48.65 -27.60
CA VAL A 21 9.96 48.09 -27.12
C VAL A 21 10.02 46.54 -27.03
N ALA A 22 9.04 45.95 -26.33
CA ALA A 22 8.48 44.59 -26.49
C ALA A 22 9.10 43.44 -25.69
N ALA A 23 8.32 42.95 -24.72
CA ALA A 23 8.43 41.64 -24.10
C ALA A 23 7.08 40.91 -24.25
N PRO A 24 7.06 39.58 -24.48
CA PRO A 24 5.82 38.80 -24.48
C PRO A 24 5.41 38.44 -23.04
N LEU A 25 4.13 38.62 -22.72
CA LEU A 25 3.52 38.06 -21.52
C LEU A 25 3.32 36.54 -21.73
N ALA A 26 4.00 35.72 -20.91
CA ALA A 26 3.58 34.34 -20.71
C ALA A 26 2.44 34.32 -19.68
N ALA A 27 1.36 33.58 -19.96
CA ALA A 27 0.23 33.47 -19.05
C ALA A 27 0.47 32.38 -18.01
N GLU A 28 0.34 32.72 -16.72
CA GLU A 28 0.33 31.74 -15.65
C GLU A 28 -0.96 30.91 -15.70
N ALA A 29 -0.83 29.62 -15.96
CA ALA A 29 -1.93 28.67 -15.80
C ALA A 29 -2.05 28.30 -14.31
N ALA A 30 -2.91 29.02 -13.58
CA ALA A 30 -3.25 28.72 -12.19
C ALA A 30 -4.04 27.40 -12.09
N ASP A 31 -3.32 26.28 -12.02
CA ASP A 31 -3.88 24.92 -12.08
C ASP A 31 -4.51 24.50 -10.73
N ASN A 32 -5.73 25.00 -10.50
CA ASN A 32 -6.55 24.73 -9.31
C ASN A 32 -7.06 23.27 -9.27
N ARG A 33 -6.17 22.33 -8.95
CA ARG A 33 -6.51 20.90 -8.85
C ARG A 33 -7.06 20.52 -7.47
N MET A 34 -8.05 19.62 -7.48
CA MET A 34 -8.53 18.95 -6.27
C MET A 34 -7.74 17.66 -6.02
N TYR A 35 -7.36 17.43 -4.77
CA TYR A 35 -6.65 16.26 -4.28
C TYR A 35 -7.60 15.36 -3.50
N ALA A 36 -7.54 14.05 -3.74
CA ALA A 36 -8.37 13.05 -3.08
C ALA A 36 -7.63 12.46 -1.87
N ILE A 37 -8.06 12.79 -0.65
CA ILE A 37 -7.64 12.11 0.58
C ILE A 37 -8.58 10.94 0.81
N HIS A 38 -8.05 9.74 0.98
CA HIS A 38 -8.82 8.54 1.31
C HIS A 38 -8.69 8.21 2.81
N ASP A 39 -9.78 8.37 3.57
CA ASP A 39 -9.96 7.55 4.77
C ASP A 39 -10.53 6.18 4.37
N GLY A 40 -10.41 5.17 5.22
CA GLY A 40 -10.84 3.79 4.94
C GLY A 40 -12.34 3.59 4.65
N SER A 41 -13.14 4.66 4.64
CA SER A 41 -14.55 4.68 4.30
C SER A 41 -14.96 5.74 3.26
N ARG A 42 -14.15 6.78 2.99
CA ARG A 42 -14.53 7.94 2.15
C ARG A 42 -13.37 8.63 1.44
N THR A 43 -13.68 9.26 0.31
CA THR A 43 -12.82 10.24 -0.37
C THR A 43 -13.22 11.67 0.01
N ILE A 44 -12.27 12.47 0.46
CA ILE A 44 -12.40 13.91 0.74
C ILE A 44 -11.60 14.68 -0.31
N TRP A 45 -12.20 15.71 -0.90
CA TRP A 45 -11.56 16.55 -1.92
C TRP A 45 -11.05 17.86 -1.31
N GLN A 46 -9.73 18.07 -1.33
CA GLN A 46 -9.07 19.31 -0.89
C GLN A 46 -8.58 20.11 -2.10
N MET A 47 -8.65 21.44 -2.05
CA MET A 47 -8.06 22.33 -3.06
C MET A 47 -7.17 23.35 -2.36
N ASN A 48 -5.88 23.39 -2.69
CA ASN A 48 -4.95 24.38 -2.14
C ASN A 48 -4.92 25.63 -3.03
N VAL A 49 -5.12 26.79 -2.41
CA VAL A 49 -4.89 28.10 -3.02
C VAL A 49 -3.69 28.72 -2.33
N ALA A 50 -2.68 29.12 -3.09
CA ALA A 50 -1.43 29.65 -2.55
C ALA A 50 -1.52 31.15 -2.19
N ASP A 51 -0.81 31.52 -1.12
CA ASP A 51 -0.47 32.87 -0.64
C ASP A 51 -1.63 33.79 -0.10
N PRO A 52 -1.57 34.24 1.19
CA PRO A 52 -2.63 35.04 1.81
C PRO A 52 -2.35 36.55 1.99
N VAL A 53 -1.66 37.25 1.08
CA VAL A 53 -1.39 38.72 1.23
C VAL A 53 -1.67 39.57 -0.03
N VAL A 54 -2.65 40.50 0.07
CA VAL A 54 -2.71 41.88 -0.50
C VAL A 54 -4.18 42.33 -0.70
N PRO A 55 -4.63 43.45 -0.08
CA PRO A 55 -6.03 43.91 -0.18
C PRO A 55 -6.26 44.95 -1.31
N THR A 56 -6.19 44.56 -2.60
CA THR A 56 -6.31 45.53 -3.71
C THR A 56 -7.12 45.07 -4.93
N PHE A 57 -8.32 44.47 -4.74
CA PHE A 57 -9.29 44.24 -5.83
C PHE A 57 -10.67 44.84 -5.55
N GLN A 58 -10.75 46.18 -5.65
CA GLN A 58 -12.01 46.93 -5.52
C GLN A 58 -12.12 48.09 -6.54
N LYS A 59 -11.60 47.93 -7.79
CA LYS A 59 -11.67 49.03 -8.77
C LYS A 59 -11.66 48.70 -10.28
N ILE A 60 -12.03 47.49 -10.71
CA ILE A 60 -12.36 47.22 -12.13
C ILE A 60 -13.72 46.54 -12.22
N ALA A 61 -14.79 47.33 -12.03
CA ALA A 61 -16.16 46.84 -12.06
C ALA A 61 -17.20 47.91 -12.46
N THR A 62 -16.97 48.63 -13.57
CA THR A 62 -18.01 49.34 -14.34
C THR A 62 -17.50 49.78 -15.71
N GLN A 63 -17.96 49.16 -16.80
CA GLN A 63 -18.58 49.89 -17.92
C GLN A 63 -19.27 48.97 -18.93
N SER A 64 -20.42 49.45 -19.42
CA SER A 64 -21.27 48.93 -20.50
C SER A 64 -22.14 47.68 -20.24
N ILE A 65 -23.40 47.80 -20.72
CA ILE A 65 -24.49 46.80 -20.84
C ILE A 65 -25.16 46.35 -19.52
N PHE A 66 -26.50 46.47 -19.50
CA PHE A 66 -27.41 46.18 -18.37
C PHE A 66 -27.94 44.73 -18.45
N GLY A 67 -28.42 44.08 -17.38
CA GLY A 67 -28.55 44.53 -15.97
C GLY A 67 -29.32 43.52 -15.08
N SER A 68 -29.79 44.01 -13.92
CA SER A 68 -30.59 43.30 -12.88
C SER A 68 -29.98 42.09 -12.15
N SER A 69 -29.42 42.37 -10.98
CA SER A 69 -29.70 41.68 -9.70
C SER A 69 -29.62 40.14 -9.59
N ASN A 70 -28.45 39.63 -9.19
CA ASN A 70 -28.33 38.41 -8.38
C ASN A 70 -27.44 38.70 -7.16
N ALA A 71 -27.76 38.13 -5.99
CA ALA A 71 -27.14 38.48 -4.71
C ALA A 71 -26.04 37.49 -4.29
N ILE A 72 -24.85 37.99 -3.95
CA ILE A 72 -23.75 37.17 -3.43
C ILE A 72 -23.98 36.88 -1.95
N ALA A 73 -24.44 35.66 -1.63
CA ALA A 73 -24.55 35.16 -0.27
C ALA A 73 -23.31 34.36 0.12
N ARG A 74 -22.35 34.98 0.83
CA ARG A 74 -21.30 34.23 1.55
C ARG A 74 -21.94 33.36 2.63
N ASN A 75 -21.67 32.06 2.64
CA ASN A 75 -21.87 31.25 3.84
C ASN A 75 -20.64 31.41 4.76
N PRO A 76 -20.77 32.02 5.96
CA PRO A 76 -19.62 32.22 6.86
C PRO A 76 -19.02 30.93 7.44
N SER A 77 -19.71 29.79 7.31
CA SER A 77 -19.33 28.53 7.96
C SER A 77 -18.54 27.54 7.10
N THR A 78 -18.35 27.82 5.80
CA THR A 78 -17.69 26.85 4.88
C THR A 78 -16.69 27.46 3.88
N ASN A 79 -16.58 28.79 3.76
CA ASN A 79 -15.83 29.47 2.70
C ASN A 79 -16.20 29.11 1.24
N VAL A 80 -17.26 28.32 1.01
CA VAL A 80 -17.75 27.97 -0.33
C VAL A 80 -18.42 29.18 -0.97
N VAL A 81 -17.92 29.58 -2.15
CA VAL A 81 -18.61 30.50 -3.06
C VAL A 81 -19.58 29.70 -3.91
N TRP A 82 -20.88 29.94 -3.75
CA TRP A 82 -21.91 29.36 -4.61
C TRP A 82 -22.11 30.24 -5.84
N PHE A 83 -21.88 29.69 -7.03
CA PHE A 83 -22.38 30.25 -8.27
C PHE A 83 -23.84 29.83 -8.46
N PHE A 84 -24.75 30.80 -8.50
CA PHE A 84 -26.15 30.57 -8.83
C PHE A 84 -26.44 31.11 -10.23
N GLU A 85 -26.54 30.22 -11.22
CA GLU A 85 -27.25 30.55 -12.46
C GLU A 85 -28.77 30.43 -12.20
N THR A 86 -29.39 31.58 -11.94
CA THR A 86 -30.85 31.73 -11.94
C THR A 86 -31.24 32.91 -12.82
N GLY A 87 -31.93 32.71 -13.95
CA GLY A 87 -32.25 31.43 -14.59
C GLY A 87 -33.15 31.60 -15.83
N GLY A 88 -33.29 30.55 -16.64
CA GLY A 88 -34.12 30.59 -17.84
C GLY A 88 -34.17 29.25 -18.59
N GLY A 89 -35.07 28.33 -18.30
CA GLY A 89 -36.11 28.33 -17.25
C GLY A 89 -37.28 27.43 -17.66
N VAL A 90 -38.19 27.13 -16.71
CA VAL A 90 -39.46 26.36 -16.92
C VAL A 90 -39.23 24.86 -17.27
N THR A 91 -39.79 23.85 -16.58
CA THR A 91 -40.62 23.79 -15.35
C THR A 91 -40.58 22.39 -14.70
N ASN A 92 -41.02 22.32 -13.45
CA ASN A 92 -41.75 21.19 -12.85
C ASN A 92 -41.01 19.85 -12.62
N SER A 93 -40.09 19.90 -11.66
CA SER A 93 -40.33 19.29 -10.33
C SER A 93 -40.78 17.83 -10.26
N GLY A 94 -39.80 16.92 -10.27
CA GLY A 94 -39.87 15.65 -9.54
C GLY A 94 -38.83 15.62 -8.41
N VAL A 95 -39.13 16.22 -7.26
CA VAL A 95 -38.17 16.34 -6.15
C VAL A 95 -38.10 15.03 -5.35
N GLY A 96 -37.03 14.25 -5.59
CA GLY A 96 -36.69 13.09 -4.77
C GLY A 96 -35.70 13.46 -3.66
N ILE A 97 -36.19 13.71 -2.43
CA ILE A 97 -35.33 13.89 -1.26
C ILE A 97 -34.79 12.53 -0.82
N PHE A 98 -33.46 12.37 -0.79
CA PHE A 98 -32.82 11.22 -0.15
C PHE A 98 -32.50 11.57 1.31
N ASP A 99 -33.45 11.32 2.21
CA ASP A 99 -33.27 11.43 3.66
C ASP A 99 -32.70 10.10 4.21
N PRO A 100 -31.48 10.08 4.80
CA PRO A 100 -30.89 8.86 5.37
C PRO A 100 -31.59 8.30 6.62
N SER A 101 -32.63 8.97 7.15
CA SER A 101 -33.09 8.78 8.54
C SER A 101 -34.36 7.93 8.77
N LEU A 102 -34.85 7.20 7.76
CA LEU A 102 -35.99 6.27 7.91
C LEU A 102 -35.65 4.81 7.62
N SER A 103 -35.86 3.96 8.62
CA SER A 103 -35.73 2.50 8.53
C SER A 103 -37.01 1.78 8.96
N THR A 104 -37.26 0.61 8.35
CA THR A 104 -38.15 -0.50 8.78
C THR A 104 -39.63 -0.22 9.07
N LEU A 105 -40.53 -0.94 8.39
CA LEU A 105 -41.66 -1.67 9.01
C LEU A 105 -42.27 -2.69 8.02
N ASN A 106 -42.47 -3.94 8.49
CA ASN A 106 -43.32 -5.07 8.06
C ASN A 106 -43.76 -5.25 6.58
N GLY A 107 -43.88 -6.48 6.03
CA GLY A 107 -43.63 -7.81 6.60
C GLY A 107 -44.66 -8.85 6.12
N GLY A 108 -44.20 -10.06 5.74
CA GLY A 108 -45.03 -11.15 5.20
C GLY A 108 -45.22 -11.08 3.66
N GLY A 109 -45.33 -12.20 2.94
CA GLY A 109 -45.33 -13.60 3.36
C GLY A 109 -44.91 -14.56 2.24
N ASN A 110 -45.05 -15.86 2.50
CA ASN A 110 -44.68 -16.94 1.57
C ASN A 110 -45.60 -16.98 0.34
N ASP A 111 -45.09 -17.40 -0.82
CA ASP A 111 -45.36 -18.74 -1.37
C ASP A 111 -44.66 -18.95 -2.72
N CYS A 112 -43.70 -19.88 -2.75
CA CYS A 112 -43.17 -20.62 -3.92
C CYS A 112 -41.96 -21.48 -3.48
N LEU A 113 -42.22 -22.54 -2.70
CA LEU A 113 -41.25 -23.61 -2.44
C LEU A 113 -41.79 -24.92 -3.00
N THR A 114 -40.86 -25.78 -3.48
CA THR A 114 -41.08 -27.07 -4.15
C THR A 114 -41.64 -27.01 -5.57
N GLY A 115 -41.05 -27.82 -6.47
CA GLY A 115 -41.61 -28.12 -7.80
C GLY A 115 -41.13 -27.26 -8.98
N THR A 116 -40.45 -27.89 -9.93
CA THR A 116 -40.41 -27.48 -11.35
C THR A 116 -41.48 -28.26 -12.14
N PRO A 117 -41.92 -27.84 -13.34
CA PRO A 117 -41.85 -26.51 -13.97
C PRO A 117 -43.20 -26.00 -14.55
N ALA A 118 -43.18 -24.79 -15.12
CA ALA A 118 -44.14 -24.22 -16.09
C ALA A 118 -45.54 -23.74 -15.59
N SER A 119 -46.17 -22.94 -16.46
CA SER A 119 -47.59 -22.49 -16.42
C SER A 119 -47.97 -21.28 -15.54
N CYS A 120 -47.49 -20.09 -15.90
CA CYS A 120 -48.19 -18.81 -15.64
C CYS A 120 -48.26 -17.96 -16.93
N PHE A 121 -49.40 -17.96 -17.62
CA PHE A 121 -49.63 -17.31 -18.92
C PHE A 121 -51.02 -16.64 -18.97
N ALA A 122 -51.12 -15.41 -19.51
CA ALA A 122 -52.38 -14.76 -19.92
C ALA A 122 -52.14 -13.62 -20.95
N MET A 123 -53.17 -13.25 -21.71
CA MET A 123 -53.14 -12.38 -22.92
C MET A 123 -54.51 -11.68 -23.10
N VAL A 124 -54.73 -10.55 -23.81
CA VAL A 124 -53.87 -9.58 -24.54
C VAL A 124 -54.61 -8.20 -24.66
N ALA A 125 -53.94 -7.13 -25.11
CA ALA A 125 -54.54 -5.79 -25.33
C ALA A 125 -55.46 -5.72 -26.57
N PRO A 126 -56.38 -4.72 -26.71
CA PRO A 126 -55.96 -3.40 -27.24
C PRO A 126 -56.77 -2.15 -26.80
N GLY A 127 -56.11 -0.97 -26.87
CA GLY A 127 -56.74 0.32 -27.22
C GLY A 127 -57.25 1.26 -26.12
N GLY A 128 -56.78 2.52 -26.12
CA GLY A 128 -57.45 3.66 -25.47
C GLY A 128 -56.63 4.52 -24.49
N THR A 129 -55.95 5.55 -25.01
CA THR A 129 -55.56 6.83 -24.33
C THR A 129 -54.90 6.84 -22.93
N ASN A 130 -53.68 7.40 -22.87
CA ASN A 130 -52.92 7.90 -21.70
C ASN A 130 -53.74 8.84 -20.76
N PRO A 131 -53.30 9.16 -19.51
CA PRO A 131 -51.94 9.02 -18.89
C PRO A 131 -51.95 8.43 -17.44
N PRO A 132 -50.91 8.60 -16.57
CA PRO A 132 -49.45 8.35 -16.69
C PRO A 132 -48.82 7.51 -15.53
N LEU A 133 -47.54 7.10 -15.69
CA LEU A 133 -46.53 6.76 -14.64
C LEU A 133 -46.87 5.65 -13.60
N PHE A 134 -46.09 4.58 -13.45
CA PHE A 134 -44.66 4.58 -13.07
C PHE A 134 -43.95 3.30 -13.55
N ALA A 135 -42.72 3.42 -14.05
CA ALA A 135 -41.85 2.27 -14.38
C ALA A 135 -40.62 2.24 -13.47
N ARG A 136 -40.27 1.07 -12.94
CA ARG A 136 -38.96 0.82 -12.29
C ARG A 136 -37.89 0.68 -13.37
N ALA A 137 -36.70 1.19 -13.10
CA ALA A 137 -35.55 1.02 -13.99
C ALA A 137 -35.06 -0.43 -13.96
N GLY A 138 -34.99 -1.05 -15.13
CA GLY A 138 -33.93 -1.99 -15.47
C GLY A 138 -32.99 -1.26 -16.42
N PHE A 139 -31.73 -1.07 -16.03
CA PHE A 139 -30.68 -0.57 -16.92
C PHE A 139 -29.87 -1.75 -17.42
N ASP A 140 -29.77 -1.87 -18.74
CA ASP A 140 -28.63 -2.49 -19.39
C ASP A 140 -28.42 -1.84 -20.77
N ASN A 141 -27.19 -1.87 -21.29
CA ASN A 141 -26.80 -1.48 -22.65
C ASN A 141 -27.23 -0.07 -23.15
N ASN A 142 -26.58 0.99 -22.65
CA ASN A 142 -25.91 2.02 -23.50
C ASN A 142 -25.33 3.19 -22.67
N ALA A 143 -24.02 3.20 -22.48
CA ALA A 143 -23.26 4.38 -22.04
C ALA A 143 -21.86 4.36 -22.69
N SER A 144 -21.54 5.35 -23.51
CA SER A 144 -20.26 5.42 -24.22
C SER A 144 -19.14 6.01 -23.37
N ILE A 145 -17.93 5.49 -23.54
CA ILE A 145 -16.70 5.97 -22.90
C ILE A 145 -16.24 7.28 -23.56
N TYR A 146 -15.74 8.22 -22.76
CA TYR A 146 -14.94 9.35 -23.23
C TYR A 146 -13.45 9.02 -23.07
N GLY A 147 -12.67 9.15 -24.14
CA GLY A 147 -11.21 9.05 -24.13
C GLY A 147 -10.56 10.39 -24.49
N LEU A 148 -9.35 10.63 -23.99
CA LEU A 148 -8.52 11.78 -24.33
C LEU A 148 -7.30 11.31 -25.15
N ASP A 149 -6.92 12.07 -26.16
CA ASP A 149 -5.59 11.97 -26.79
C ASP A 149 -4.54 12.51 -25.80
N LYS A 150 -3.32 11.96 -25.83
CA LYS A 150 -2.18 12.47 -25.04
C LYS A 150 -1.56 13.73 -25.64
N ASN A 151 -1.90 14.11 -26.88
CA ASN A 151 -1.34 15.29 -27.55
C ASN A 151 -2.27 16.51 -27.45
N ASN A 152 -1.76 17.56 -26.81
CA ASN A 152 -2.52 18.71 -26.31
C ASN A 152 -3.09 19.66 -27.40
N THR A 153 -4.22 19.30 -28.03
CA THR A 153 -5.01 20.19 -28.90
C THR A 153 -6.52 19.99 -28.77
N SER A 154 -7.31 21.03 -29.03
CA SER A 154 -8.71 21.13 -28.59
C SER A 154 -9.74 20.62 -29.62
N ALA A 155 -10.28 19.42 -29.42
CA ALA A 155 -11.52 18.98 -30.07
C ALA A 155 -12.31 17.99 -29.20
N ILE A 156 -13.64 18.15 -29.12
CA ILE A 156 -14.54 17.17 -28.51
C ILE A 156 -15.66 16.87 -29.52
N TYR A 157 -15.86 15.59 -29.84
CA TYR A 157 -16.97 15.12 -30.66
C TYR A 157 -17.98 14.32 -29.83
N ARG A 158 -19.25 14.38 -30.24
CA ARG A 158 -20.38 13.74 -29.54
C ARG A 158 -21.22 12.97 -30.54
N ILE A 159 -21.52 11.71 -30.24
CA ILE A 159 -22.46 10.87 -31.00
C ILE A 159 -23.55 10.41 -30.03
N SER A 160 -24.81 10.52 -30.44
CA SER A 160 -25.95 9.99 -29.69
C SER A 160 -26.98 9.42 -30.66
N GLN A 161 -27.27 8.12 -30.54
CA GLN A 161 -28.49 7.55 -31.11
C GLN A 161 -29.67 7.88 -30.18
N GLY A 162 -30.86 8.23 -30.67
CA GLY A 162 -31.21 8.57 -32.05
C GLY A 162 -32.72 8.48 -32.27
N GLN A 163 -33.24 9.17 -33.29
CA GLN A 163 -34.49 8.79 -33.96
C GLN A 163 -34.44 9.13 -35.45
N THR A 164 -35.14 8.29 -36.19
CA THR A 164 -35.52 8.37 -37.61
C THR A 164 -35.80 9.77 -38.17
N THR A 165 -35.06 10.13 -39.22
CA THR A 165 -35.51 10.57 -40.57
C THR A 165 -36.96 11.08 -40.78
N PRO A 166 -37.24 12.00 -41.74
CA PRO A 166 -36.39 12.45 -42.86
C PRO A 166 -36.38 13.99 -43.06
N GLY A 167 -35.77 14.52 -44.15
CA GLY A 167 -36.36 15.74 -44.75
C GLY A 167 -35.58 16.72 -45.64
N ALA A 168 -34.26 16.64 -45.86
CA ALA A 168 -33.51 17.40 -46.89
C ALA A 168 -32.01 17.05 -46.82
N ALA A 169 -31.21 16.96 -47.89
CA ALA A 169 -31.41 16.91 -49.36
C ALA A 169 -30.05 16.47 -49.96
N SER A 170 -29.83 15.86 -51.12
CA SER A 170 -30.62 15.19 -52.19
C SER A 170 -29.55 14.58 -53.16
N PHE A 171 -29.73 13.69 -54.16
CA PHE A 171 -30.80 12.93 -54.86
C PHE A 171 -30.03 11.90 -55.76
N TYR A 172 -30.55 10.82 -56.35
CA TYR A 172 -31.73 9.94 -56.18
C TYR A 172 -31.55 8.72 -57.12
N GLY A 173 -31.89 7.49 -56.73
CA GLY A 173 -31.76 6.29 -57.59
C GLY A 173 -32.22 5.00 -56.91
N THR A 174 -32.85 4.06 -57.64
CA THR A 174 -33.60 2.92 -57.06
C THR A 174 -33.60 1.67 -57.97
N ILE A 175 -34.00 0.51 -57.43
CA ILE A 175 -34.42 -0.76 -58.07
C ILE A 175 -33.33 -1.87 -58.12
N THR A 176 -33.76 -3.11 -58.40
CA THR A 176 -33.29 -4.39 -57.86
C THR A 176 -32.55 -5.31 -58.84
N GLN A 177 -31.77 -6.26 -58.27
CA GLN A 177 -31.40 -7.57 -58.85
C GLN A 177 -30.70 -7.63 -60.23
N GLY A 178 -29.38 -7.86 -60.22
CA GLY A 178 -28.65 -8.58 -61.28
C GLY A 178 -28.13 -7.73 -62.47
N GLY A 179 -27.12 -8.27 -63.17
CA GLY A 179 -26.41 -7.60 -64.28
C GLY A 179 -25.25 -6.72 -63.77
N VAL A 180 -23.96 -7.08 -63.87
CA VAL A 180 -23.10 -7.31 -65.06
C VAL A 180 -22.53 -6.01 -65.68
N ALA A 181 -21.24 -5.81 -65.39
CA ALA A 181 -20.17 -5.05 -66.05
C ALA A 181 -20.45 -4.09 -67.23
N LEU A 182 -19.77 -2.93 -67.21
CA LEU A 182 -18.64 -2.62 -68.12
C LEU A 182 -17.87 -1.37 -67.61
N ALA A 183 -16.67 -1.09 -68.17
CA ALA A 183 -15.75 -0.09 -67.64
C ALA A 183 -15.10 0.81 -68.71
N THR A 184 -14.89 2.10 -68.38
CA THR A 184 -13.97 3.05 -69.03
C THR A 184 -13.60 4.18 -68.06
N GLY A 185 -12.32 4.52 -67.92
CA GLY A 185 -11.87 5.79 -67.30
C GLY A 185 -12.06 7.00 -68.24
N PRO A 186 -11.80 8.25 -67.80
CA PRO A 186 -10.63 8.59 -66.97
C PRO A 186 -10.87 9.56 -65.76
N ALA A 187 -9.94 9.49 -64.80
CA ALA A 187 -9.54 10.53 -63.84
C ALA A 187 -10.63 11.23 -62.98
N GLY A 188 -10.82 10.76 -61.74
CA GLY A 188 -11.59 11.42 -60.68
C GLY A 188 -11.88 10.47 -59.51
N ASP A 189 -12.03 11.02 -58.30
CA ASP A 189 -12.13 10.27 -57.03
C ASP A 189 -13.24 9.19 -56.94
N HIS A 190 -12.93 8.16 -56.14
CA HIS A 190 -13.82 7.28 -55.35
C HIS A 190 -15.20 6.85 -55.91
N ASP A 191 -15.33 5.56 -56.26
CA ASP A 191 -15.98 4.59 -55.35
C ASP A 191 -15.53 3.13 -55.65
N PHE A 192 -15.89 2.18 -54.77
CA PHE A 192 -15.46 0.77 -54.79
C PHE A 192 -16.13 -0.08 -55.87
N ASN A 193 -15.35 -0.99 -56.47
CA ASN A 193 -15.83 -2.34 -56.79
C ASN A 193 -14.70 -3.39 -56.71
N ARG A 194 -15.07 -4.67 -56.84
CA ARG A 194 -14.40 -5.83 -56.24
C ARG A 194 -13.25 -6.48 -57.01
N ASP A 195 -12.50 -7.29 -56.26
CA ASP A 195 -11.79 -8.52 -56.66
C ASP A 195 -10.68 -8.39 -57.72
N ALA A 196 -9.55 -7.80 -57.31
CA ALA A 196 -8.23 -8.10 -57.85
C ALA A 196 -7.16 -8.09 -56.73
N ILE A 197 -6.18 -8.99 -56.83
CA ILE A 197 -4.94 -8.89 -56.03
C ILE A 197 -3.99 -7.96 -56.77
N ASP A 198 -3.56 -6.88 -56.13
CA ASP A 198 -2.22 -6.33 -56.34
C ASP A 198 -1.73 -5.63 -55.07
N CYS A 199 -0.41 -5.61 -54.86
CA CYS A 199 0.25 -5.01 -53.69
C CYS A 199 1.39 -4.11 -54.16
N THR A 200 1.11 -2.81 -54.35
CA THR A 200 2.10 -1.83 -54.80
C THR A 200 2.29 -0.69 -53.80
N ALA A 201 3.55 -0.60 -53.32
CA ALA A 201 4.33 0.52 -52.77
C ALA A 201 3.67 1.90 -52.47
N ALA A 202 4.07 2.66 -51.43
CA ALA A 202 5.00 2.42 -50.30
C ALA A 202 4.95 3.62 -49.31
N GLY A 203 5.38 3.46 -48.05
CA GLY A 203 5.64 4.61 -47.14
C GLY A 203 5.73 4.35 -45.63
N SER A 204 6.95 4.12 -45.10
CA SER A 204 7.49 4.51 -43.77
C SER A 204 6.60 4.54 -42.48
N GLY A 205 6.99 3.77 -41.44
CA GLY A 205 6.58 4.01 -40.03
C GLY A 205 6.67 2.77 -39.09
N PRO A 206 7.25 2.81 -37.86
CA PRO A 206 7.52 1.59 -37.06
C PRO A 206 6.91 1.53 -35.63
N PHE A 207 6.78 0.31 -35.06
CA PHE A 207 7.31 -0.16 -33.74
C PHE A 207 6.62 -1.47 -33.20
N ALA A 208 7.10 -2.04 -32.08
CA ALA A 208 6.86 -3.43 -31.58
C ALA A 208 6.08 -3.47 -30.22
N GLY A 209 5.92 -4.55 -29.43
CA GLY A 209 6.37 -5.97 -29.49
C GLY A 209 6.02 -6.77 -28.20
N SER A 210 6.11 -8.11 -28.21
CA SER A 210 5.99 -9.05 -27.04
C SER A 210 6.51 -10.48 -27.38
N VAL A 211 6.90 -11.32 -26.39
CA VAL A 211 7.39 -12.73 -26.57
C VAL A 211 6.82 -13.72 -25.52
N ILE A 212 7.31 -14.98 -25.50
CA ILE A 212 6.77 -16.21 -24.88
C ILE A 212 7.95 -17.09 -24.32
N PRO A 213 7.74 -18.03 -23.35
CA PRO A 213 8.81 -18.81 -22.69
C PRO A 213 9.67 -19.77 -23.55
N ALA A 214 10.77 -20.25 -22.94
CA ALA A 214 11.82 -21.04 -23.58
C ALA A 214 11.56 -22.56 -23.70
N ASN A 215 12.32 -23.19 -24.60
CA ASN A 215 12.57 -24.64 -24.79
C ASN A 215 11.37 -25.53 -25.15
N SER A 216 10.13 -25.08 -24.92
CA SER A 216 8.94 -25.73 -25.46
C SER A 216 8.63 -25.21 -26.87
N MET A 217 8.48 -26.13 -27.82
CA MET A 217 8.18 -25.78 -29.21
C MET A 217 6.68 -25.52 -29.39
N PHE A 218 6.24 -24.29 -29.10
CA PHE A 218 4.81 -23.94 -29.16
C PHE A 218 4.33 -23.57 -30.58
N LEU A 219 3.37 -24.34 -31.09
CA LEU A 219 2.43 -23.93 -32.13
C LEU A 219 1.18 -23.38 -31.48
N GLY A 220 0.96 -22.07 -31.57
CA GLY A 220 -0.24 -21.39 -31.08
C GLY A 220 -0.91 -20.55 -32.18
N ASN A 221 -2.20 -20.78 -32.41
CA ASN A 221 -3.05 -19.84 -33.14
C ASN A 221 -3.59 -18.78 -32.15
N LEU A 222 -3.72 -17.52 -32.58
CA LEU A 222 -4.27 -16.43 -31.77
C LEU A 222 -5.48 -15.80 -32.45
N GLY A 223 -6.66 -16.24 -32.00
CA GLY A 223 -7.95 -15.60 -32.24
C GLY A 223 -8.83 -15.75 -30.99
N GLY A 224 -9.82 -14.87 -30.84
CA GLY A 224 -10.73 -14.88 -29.69
C GLY A 224 -11.97 -15.75 -29.94
N ALA A 225 -13.12 -15.27 -29.46
CA ALA A 225 -14.36 -15.52 -30.17
C ALA A 225 -14.42 -14.51 -31.35
N GLY A 226 -14.25 -14.87 -32.62
CA GLY A 226 -13.98 -16.21 -33.18
C GLY A 226 -12.50 -16.56 -33.44
N SER A 227 -12.26 -17.84 -33.71
CA SER A 227 -10.96 -18.52 -33.93
C SER A 227 -10.06 -18.76 -32.70
N GLY A 228 -10.66 -19.27 -31.61
CA GLY A 228 -9.96 -19.66 -30.38
C GLY A 228 -8.73 -20.55 -30.60
N GLY A 229 -7.61 -20.16 -29.98
CA GLY A 229 -6.32 -20.84 -30.11
C GLY A 229 -6.25 -22.22 -29.48
N ARG A 230 -5.61 -23.16 -30.18
CA ARG A 230 -5.04 -24.39 -29.58
C ARG A 230 -3.52 -24.28 -29.56
N LEU A 231 -2.94 -24.89 -28.52
CA LEU A 231 -1.50 -25.00 -28.29
C LEU A 231 -1.05 -26.43 -28.61
N MET A 232 0.02 -26.60 -29.38
CA MET A 232 0.65 -27.89 -29.66
C MET A 232 2.16 -27.82 -29.41
N VAL A 233 2.72 -28.93 -28.93
CA VAL A 233 4.13 -29.06 -28.52
C VAL A 233 4.75 -30.26 -29.23
N ILE A 234 5.98 -30.15 -29.73
CA ILE A 234 6.74 -31.25 -30.35
C ILE A 234 8.13 -31.36 -29.66
N PRO A 235 8.67 -32.57 -29.40
CA PRO A 235 9.93 -32.74 -28.67
C PRO A 235 11.17 -32.63 -29.56
N ALA A 236 12.30 -32.20 -29.00
CA ALA A 236 13.59 -32.06 -29.70
C ALA A 236 14.27 -33.41 -30.11
N SER A 237 13.62 -34.56 -29.91
CA SER A 237 14.18 -35.89 -30.19
C SER A 237 14.30 -36.23 -31.69
N GLU A 238 13.65 -35.48 -32.57
CA GLU A 238 13.67 -35.76 -34.02
C GLU A 238 14.88 -35.13 -34.75
N PHE A 239 15.72 -34.36 -34.04
CA PHE A 239 16.89 -33.67 -34.63
C PHE A 239 18.21 -34.44 -34.60
N ALA A 240 18.23 -35.68 -34.11
CA ALA A 240 19.45 -36.45 -33.84
C ALA A 240 20.10 -37.12 -35.08
N ALA A 241 19.93 -36.56 -36.29
CA ALA A 241 20.17 -37.25 -37.56
C ALA A 241 21.13 -36.53 -38.55
N CYS A 242 22.10 -35.76 -38.04
CA CYS A 242 23.26 -35.31 -38.82
C CYS A 242 24.54 -35.91 -38.23
N ASP A 243 25.22 -36.76 -39.00
CA ASP A 243 26.55 -37.32 -38.70
C ASP A 243 27.46 -37.22 -39.93
N ALA A 244 28.77 -37.23 -39.72
CA ALA A 244 29.77 -36.46 -40.47
C ALA A 244 30.23 -37.05 -41.83
N ALA A 245 29.31 -37.53 -42.67
CA ALA A 245 29.65 -38.36 -43.84
C ALA A 245 29.25 -37.82 -45.24
N VAL A 246 28.32 -36.86 -45.37
CA VAL A 246 27.87 -36.31 -46.68
C VAL A 246 27.57 -34.80 -46.54
N ASP A 247 27.93 -34.01 -47.56
CA ASP A 247 28.05 -32.55 -47.50
C ASP A 247 26.81 -31.79 -47.00
N CYS A 248 26.85 -31.34 -45.75
CA CYS A 248 25.93 -30.34 -45.18
C CYS A 248 26.29 -28.92 -45.67
N ASN A 249 26.03 -28.60 -46.94
CA ASN A 249 26.22 -27.25 -47.47
C ASN A 249 25.15 -26.27 -46.94
N LEU A 250 25.45 -25.67 -45.79
CA LEU A 250 24.74 -24.56 -45.16
C LEU A 250 25.51 -23.23 -45.37
N GLU A 251 25.08 -22.42 -46.34
CA GLU A 251 25.55 -21.04 -46.55
C GLU A 251 24.40 -20.15 -47.06
N ALA A 252 24.45 -18.82 -47.01
CA ALA A 252 24.63 -17.94 -45.85
C ALA A 252 23.89 -16.60 -46.13
N ILE A 253 23.68 -15.75 -45.11
CA ILE A 253 22.90 -14.50 -45.21
C ILE A 253 23.75 -13.32 -45.71
N THR A 254 23.20 -12.46 -46.59
CA THR A 254 23.42 -10.98 -46.59
C THR A 254 22.30 -10.28 -47.38
N ILE A 255 21.97 -9.02 -47.03
CA ILE A 255 20.79 -8.28 -47.50
C ILE A 255 21.20 -7.17 -48.48
N SER A 256 20.77 -7.23 -49.75
CA SER A 256 20.59 -6.04 -50.60
C SER A 256 19.83 -6.33 -51.90
N GLY A 257 18.98 -5.41 -52.33
CA GLY A 257 18.45 -5.36 -53.70
C GLY A 257 17.28 -6.29 -53.99
N ALA A 258 16.38 -5.86 -54.88
CA ALA A 258 15.26 -6.65 -55.36
C ALA A 258 15.57 -7.22 -56.75
N LEU A 259 15.28 -8.51 -56.95
CA LEU A 259 14.79 -9.10 -58.20
C LEU A 259 14.26 -10.52 -57.88
N GLY A 260 13.15 -10.91 -58.51
CA GLY A 260 12.45 -12.16 -58.19
C GLY A 260 12.73 -13.30 -59.17
N VAL A 261 12.58 -14.54 -58.69
CA VAL A 261 12.47 -15.76 -59.51
C VAL A 261 11.32 -16.60 -58.96
N THR A 262 10.54 -17.21 -59.85
CA THR A 262 9.35 -18.01 -59.52
C THR A 262 9.62 -19.52 -59.63
N GLY A 263 9.18 -20.28 -58.64
CA GLY A 263 9.21 -21.75 -58.64
C GLY A 263 8.57 -22.32 -57.38
N GLN A 264 7.76 -23.38 -57.50
CA GLN A 264 7.05 -24.00 -56.37
C GLN A 264 7.76 -25.27 -55.86
N ILE A 265 7.55 -25.56 -54.57
CA ILE A 265 7.81 -26.84 -53.91
C ILE A 265 6.46 -27.34 -53.33
N GLN A 266 6.34 -28.62 -52.99
CA GLN A 266 5.22 -29.19 -52.23
C GLN A 266 5.71 -30.22 -51.20
N GLY A 267 4.96 -30.40 -50.09
CA GLY A 267 5.12 -31.56 -49.21
C GLY A 267 5.18 -31.26 -47.71
N LEU A 268 4.05 -30.94 -47.07
CA LEU A 268 3.92 -30.91 -45.61
C LEU A 268 2.70 -31.60 -44.99
N GLY A 269 1.57 -31.73 -45.71
CA GLY A 269 0.41 -32.49 -45.20
C GLY A 269 -0.26 -31.94 -43.95
N LEU A 270 -0.64 -30.65 -43.95
CA LEU A 270 -1.56 -30.06 -42.97
C LEU A 270 -2.80 -29.54 -43.71
N ASP A 271 -4.01 -29.69 -43.13
CA ASP A 271 -5.27 -29.26 -43.76
C ASP A 271 -5.86 -27.94 -43.20
N SER A 272 -6.77 -27.36 -43.98
CA SER A 272 -7.36 -26.04 -43.75
C SER A 272 -8.54 -26.00 -42.77
N THR A 273 -8.91 -27.12 -42.13
CA THR A 273 -10.00 -27.16 -41.14
C THR A 273 -9.54 -26.76 -39.72
N THR A 274 -8.23 -26.80 -39.46
CA THR A 274 -7.64 -26.48 -38.14
C THR A 274 -7.29 -24.98 -37.99
N PHE A 275 -7.25 -24.23 -39.09
CA PHE A 275 -6.92 -22.79 -39.09
C PHE A 275 -7.90 -22.01 -39.96
N GLY A 276 -8.35 -20.84 -39.48
CA GLY A 276 -9.28 -19.99 -40.25
C GLY A 276 -8.67 -19.44 -41.55
N PRO A 277 -9.47 -19.25 -42.61
CA PRO A 277 -8.99 -18.79 -43.91
C PRO A 277 -8.43 -17.36 -43.81
N GLY A 278 -7.11 -17.23 -43.87
CA GLY A 278 -6.37 -15.97 -43.68
C GLY A 278 -5.36 -15.95 -42.51
N GLY A 279 -5.20 -17.05 -41.76
CA GLY A 279 -4.26 -17.14 -40.63
C GLY A 279 -2.78 -17.19 -41.04
N ASN A 280 -1.98 -16.22 -40.59
CA ASN A 280 -0.52 -16.19 -40.73
C ASN A 280 0.17 -17.14 -39.72
N ASN A 281 0.00 -18.45 -39.91
CA ASN A 281 0.47 -19.47 -38.96
C ASN A 281 2.01 -19.62 -39.00
N ARG A 282 2.64 -19.61 -37.81
CA ARG A 282 4.11 -19.60 -37.65
C ARG A 282 4.60 -20.86 -36.95
N LEU A 283 5.56 -21.55 -37.58
CA LEU A 283 6.22 -22.73 -37.05
C LEU A 283 7.60 -22.35 -36.44
N TRP A 284 7.88 -22.89 -35.27
CA TRP A 284 9.15 -22.80 -34.56
C TRP A 284 9.69 -24.21 -34.29
N LEU A 285 10.98 -24.33 -33.95
CA LEU A 285 11.64 -25.56 -33.52
C LEU A 285 12.49 -25.26 -32.28
N ALA A 286 12.47 -26.16 -31.28
CA ALA A 286 13.35 -26.08 -30.12
C ALA A 286 14.50 -27.10 -30.25
N THR A 287 15.73 -26.67 -29.99
CA THR A 287 16.91 -27.56 -29.93
C THR A 287 17.24 -27.97 -28.49
N THR A 288 18.00 -29.06 -28.33
CA THR A 288 18.39 -29.62 -27.02
C THR A 288 19.25 -28.70 -26.15
N ALA A 289 19.83 -27.63 -26.72
CA ALA A 289 20.56 -26.59 -25.98
C ALA A 289 19.66 -25.39 -25.58
N GLY A 290 18.37 -25.43 -25.90
CA GLY A 290 17.40 -24.40 -25.49
C GLY A 290 17.31 -23.18 -26.42
N THR A 291 17.58 -23.34 -27.72
CA THR A 291 17.40 -22.27 -28.70
C THR A 291 16.13 -22.50 -29.52
N LEU A 292 15.30 -21.46 -29.65
CA LEU A 292 14.13 -21.45 -30.54
C LEU A 292 14.51 -20.94 -31.93
N HIS A 293 14.36 -21.79 -32.94
CA HIS A 293 14.58 -21.48 -34.35
C HIS A 293 13.23 -21.31 -35.06
N ARG A 294 13.15 -20.43 -36.07
CA ARG A 294 11.92 -20.23 -36.86
C ARG A 294 11.99 -21.00 -38.18
N VAL A 295 10.89 -21.64 -38.58
CA VAL A 295 10.79 -22.41 -39.83
C VAL A 295 9.73 -21.80 -40.75
N GLY A 296 10.04 -20.63 -41.30
CA GLY A 296 9.26 -19.98 -42.36
C GLY A 296 7.83 -19.56 -41.96
N SER A 297 6.89 -19.91 -42.83
CA SER A 297 5.44 -19.69 -42.74
C SER A 297 4.73 -20.78 -43.54
N PHE A 298 3.63 -21.32 -43.03
CA PHE A 298 2.90 -22.41 -43.67
C PHE A 298 1.63 -21.92 -44.40
N ASP A 299 1.42 -22.38 -45.63
CA ASP A 299 0.20 -22.11 -46.41
C ASP A 299 -0.73 -23.32 -46.41
N ALA A 300 -1.87 -23.17 -45.72
CA ALA A 300 -2.92 -24.18 -45.57
C ALA A 300 -3.75 -24.43 -46.86
N CYS A 301 -3.55 -23.64 -47.92
CA CYS A 301 -4.18 -23.84 -49.22
C CYS A 301 -3.30 -24.63 -50.21
N THR A 302 -1.98 -24.71 -50.02
CA THR A 302 -1.06 -25.36 -50.96
C THR A 302 -0.24 -26.52 -50.38
N GLY A 303 -0.16 -26.65 -49.05
CA GLY A 303 0.47 -27.82 -48.40
C GLY A 303 2.00 -27.84 -48.50
N THR A 304 2.63 -26.65 -48.54
CA THR A 304 4.07 -26.45 -48.79
C THR A 304 4.75 -25.76 -47.61
N LEU A 305 5.96 -26.21 -47.25
CA LEU A 305 6.90 -25.39 -46.48
C LEU A 305 7.71 -24.51 -47.43
N ASN A 306 7.52 -23.19 -47.35
CA ASN A 306 8.48 -22.26 -47.95
C ASN A 306 9.72 -22.19 -47.04
N ALA A 307 10.72 -23.01 -47.34
CA ALA A 307 12.01 -23.04 -46.65
C ALA A 307 12.81 -21.76 -46.96
N GLY A 308 12.58 -20.71 -46.17
CA GLY A 308 13.18 -19.40 -46.33
C GLY A 308 13.99 -18.97 -45.11
N SER A 309 15.32 -19.02 -45.24
CA SER A 309 16.36 -18.45 -44.38
C SER A 309 16.28 -18.72 -42.87
N LEU A 310 17.24 -19.49 -42.35
CA LEU A 310 17.63 -19.45 -40.95
C LEU A 310 17.98 -18.00 -40.55
N VAL A 311 17.54 -17.59 -39.36
CA VAL A 311 18.06 -16.41 -38.67
C VAL A 311 18.39 -16.83 -37.25
N THR A 312 19.69 -16.93 -36.95
CA THR A 312 20.22 -17.15 -35.60
C THR A 312 20.37 -15.80 -34.89
N ALA A 313 19.66 -15.62 -33.78
CA ALA A 313 19.92 -14.48 -32.90
C ALA A 313 21.27 -14.68 -32.15
N PRO A 314 22.04 -13.60 -31.87
CA PRO A 314 23.10 -13.65 -30.88
C PRO A 314 22.52 -13.91 -29.48
N ALA A 315 23.36 -14.33 -28.53
CA ALA A 315 22.95 -14.88 -27.23
C ALA A 315 22.46 -13.84 -26.18
N GLN A 316 21.56 -12.93 -26.57
CA GLN A 316 20.73 -12.14 -25.67
C GLN A 316 19.33 -11.96 -26.25
N LEU A 317 18.37 -12.72 -25.72
CA LEU A 317 16.95 -12.51 -25.95
C LEU A 317 16.18 -12.76 -24.65
N ASN A 318 16.55 -11.99 -23.62
CA ASN A 318 15.73 -11.83 -22.42
C ASN A 318 14.38 -11.20 -22.79
N ASP A 319 13.41 -11.50 -21.93
CA ASP A 319 12.22 -10.68 -21.66
C ASP A 319 11.05 -10.71 -22.66
N LEU A 320 9.87 -10.43 -22.09
CA LEU A 320 8.49 -10.53 -22.59
C LEU A 320 7.90 -11.95 -22.41
N THR A 321 6.59 -12.02 -22.13
CA THR A 321 6.03 -12.87 -21.04
C THR A 321 6.77 -12.69 -19.71
N GLY A 322 6.14 -11.98 -18.78
CA GLY A 322 6.36 -12.28 -17.37
C GLY A 322 5.93 -13.73 -17.07
N ASN A 323 6.50 -14.30 -16.00
CA ASN A 323 6.40 -15.70 -15.60
C ASN A 323 7.29 -16.69 -16.40
N THR A 324 8.60 -16.62 -16.13
CA THR A 324 9.55 -17.71 -16.38
C THR A 324 10.36 -18.00 -15.10
N GLY A 325 9.90 -18.97 -14.30
CA GLY A 325 10.63 -19.55 -13.17
C GLY A 325 10.74 -18.67 -11.91
N ASP A 326 9.81 -18.82 -10.95
CA ASP A 326 10.00 -18.20 -9.64
C ASP A 326 11.22 -18.80 -8.93
N SER A 327 12.21 -17.96 -8.68
CA SER A 327 13.38 -18.23 -7.84
C SER A 327 13.47 -17.31 -6.62
N THR A 328 12.37 -16.59 -6.30
CA THR A 328 12.13 -16.10 -4.94
C THR A 328 11.87 -17.32 -4.06
N VAL A 329 12.92 -17.91 -3.47
CA VAL A 329 12.78 -18.99 -2.48
C VAL A 329 11.99 -18.42 -1.29
N PRO A 330 10.75 -18.84 -1.01
CA PRO A 330 9.91 -18.14 -0.04
C PRO A 330 10.40 -18.33 1.41
N VAL A 331 11.20 -19.38 1.64
CA VAL A 331 11.77 -19.73 2.95
C VAL A 331 13.29 -19.81 2.85
N THR A 332 14.00 -18.87 3.49
CA THR A 332 15.44 -19.03 3.70
C THR A 332 15.64 -19.93 4.92
N ILE A 333 15.96 -21.21 4.70
CA ILE A 333 16.47 -22.06 5.79
C ILE A 333 17.88 -21.52 6.19
N ALA A 334 18.19 -21.54 7.48
CA ALA A 334 19.44 -21.01 8.02
C ALA A 334 20.35 -22.10 8.61
N ARG A 335 19.76 -23.09 9.28
CA ARG A 335 20.50 -24.19 9.89
C ARG A 335 19.70 -25.49 9.82
N VAL A 336 20.39 -26.58 9.57
CA VAL A 336 19.85 -27.94 9.71
C VAL A 336 20.82 -28.77 10.53
N GLU A 337 20.33 -29.48 11.54
CA GLU A 337 21.09 -30.50 12.26
C GLU A 337 20.28 -31.79 12.40
N SER A 338 20.97 -32.90 12.68
CA SER A 338 20.33 -34.19 12.93
C SER A 338 21.08 -34.99 13.99
N VAL A 339 20.36 -35.44 15.01
CA VAL A 339 20.92 -36.11 16.20
C VAL A 339 20.16 -37.39 16.53
N ASP A 340 20.84 -38.38 17.10
CA ASP A 340 20.19 -39.61 17.57
C ASP A 340 19.33 -39.33 18.81
N ALA A 341 18.04 -39.68 18.73
CA ALA A 341 17.06 -39.50 19.80
C ALA A 341 16.66 -40.86 20.45
N GLY A 342 17.39 -41.95 20.20
CA GLY A 342 17.20 -43.28 20.79
C GLY A 342 15.95 -44.04 20.31
N LYS A 343 15.01 -43.37 19.64
CA LYS A 343 13.83 -43.95 18.96
C LYS A 343 13.79 -43.64 17.46
N GLY A 344 14.80 -42.95 16.94
CA GLY A 344 14.87 -42.39 15.60
C GLY A 344 15.85 -41.22 15.59
N VAL A 345 15.98 -40.56 14.44
CA VAL A 345 16.80 -39.34 14.31
C VAL A 345 15.89 -38.13 14.52
N ALA A 346 16.24 -37.25 15.46
CA ALA A 346 15.66 -35.92 15.54
C ALA A 346 16.32 -35.02 14.49
N VAL A 347 15.54 -34.57 13.51
CA VAL A 347 15.96 -33.57 12.52
C VAL A 347 15.47 -32.20 12.99
N GLN A 348 16.37 -31.23 13.08
CA GLN A 348 16.10 -29.90 13.64
C GLN A 348 16.45 -28.79 12.66
N TRP A 349 15.44 -27.94 12.43
CA TRP A 349 15.33 -26.73 11.63
C TRP A 349 15.67 -25.41 12.31
N VAL A 350 16.36 -24.49 11.65
CA VAL A 350 16.14 -23.05 11.87
C VAL A 350 15.94 -22.37 10.51
N THR A 351 14.88 -21.58 10.35
CA THR A 351 14.70 -20.63 9.24
C THR A 351 15.28 -19.26 9.61
N ALA A 352 15.64 -18.44 8.61
CA ALA A 352 15.92 -17.01 8.77
C ALA A 352 14.73 -16.14 8.32
N THR A 353 13.98 -16.62 7.34
CA THR A 353 12.73 -16.03 6.87
C THR A 353 11.75 -17.12 6.48
N GLU A 354 10.47 -16.78 6.59
CA GLU A 354 9.36 -17.48 5.94
C GLU A 354 8.44 -16.44 5.31
N THR A 355 8.05 -16.66 4.07
CA THR A 355 7.06 -15.85 3.34
C THR A 355 6.13 -16.82 2.66
N ALA A 356 4.82 -16.63 2.81
CA ALA A 356 3.81 -17.53 2.25
C ALA A 356 4.10 -19.03 2.53
N ASN A 357 4.61 -19.37 3.72
CA ASN A 357 4.93 -20.75 4.08
C ASN A 357 3.78 -21.44 4.83
N ALA A 358 3.34 -22.60 4.37
CA ALA A 358 2.42 -23.45 5.14
C ALA A 358 3.17 -24.31 6.18
N GLY A 359 4.41 -24.69 5.89
CA GLY A 359 5.22 -25.59 6.71
C GLY A 359 6.12 -26.48 5.87
N PHE A 360 6.58 -27.57 6.47
CA PHE A 360 7.66 -28.39 5.90
C PHE A 360 7.32 -29.87 5.75
N ARG A 361 7.99 -30.51 4.81
CA ARG A 361 8.00 -31.96 4.60
C ARG A 361 9.43 -32.45 4.53
N LEU A 362 9.66 -33.69 4.95
CA LEU A 362 10.98 -34.32 4.86
C LEU A 362 10.93 -35.43 3.81
N PHE A 363 12.03 -35.62 3.10
CA PHE A 363 12.18 -36.62 2.04
C PHE A 363 13.50 -37.36 2.18
N VAL A 364 13.54 -38.58 1.64
CA VAL A 364 14.79 -39.28 1.28
C VAL A 364 14.77 -39.57 -0.21
N ARG A 365 15.95 -39.73 -0.80
CA ARG A 365 16.06 -40.08 -2.22
C ARG A 365 15.88 -41.59 -2.42
N ASP A 366 15.05 -41.97 -3.38
CA ASP A 366 14.76 -43.35 -3.77
C ASP A 366 15.06 -43.49 -5.27
N GLY A 367 16.32 -43.80 -5.59
CA GLY A 367 16.86 -43.73 -6.94
C GLY A 367 16.85 -42.29 -7.50
N ALA A 368 16.00 -42.05 -8.50
CA ALA A 368 15.81 -40.72 -9.09
C ALA A 368 14.69 -39.90 -8.41
N ALA A 369 13.82 -40.53 -7.62
CA ALA A 369 12.65 -39.89 -7.03
C ALA A 369 12.90 -39.43 -5.59
N TYR A 370 12.09 -38.47 -5.12
CA TYR A 370 11.99 -38.12 -3.70
C TYR A 370 10.83 -38.88 -3.06
N ARG A 371 11.10 -39.60 -1.96
CA ARG A 371 10.08 -40.29 -1.18
C ARG A 371 9.95 -39.63 0.19
N ARG A 372 8.73 -39.16 0.49
CA ARG A 372 8.39 -38.49 1.75
C ARG A 372 8.63 -39.40 2.96
N ILE A 373 9.01 -38.79 4.07
CA ILE A 373 9.23 -39.42 5.38
C ILE A 373 8.60 -38.56 6.49
N GLY A 374 8.15 -39.22 7.56
CA GLY A 374 7.31 -38.60 8.58
C GLY A 374 5.84 -38.48 8.17
N GLU A 375 4.98 -38.22 9.15
CA GLU A 375 3.53 -38.05 8.97
C GLU A 375 3.16 -36.56 8.97
N GLY A 376 2.13 -36.19 8.20
CA GLY A 376 1.58 -34.83 8.18
C GLY A 376 2.51 -33.76 7.57
N LEU A 377 2.06 -32.51 7.63
CA LEU A 377 2.89 -31.32 7.38
C LEU A 377 3.47 -30.86 8.73
N VAL A 378 4.77 -30.57 8.81
CA VAL A 378 5.33 -29.86 9.97
C VAL A 378 4.96 -28.40 9.82
N ALA A 379 3.83 -28.02 10.41
CA ALA A 379 3.23 -26.70 10.26
C ALA A 379 4.24 -25.56 10.56
N SER A 380 4.28 -24.55 9.68
CA SER A 380 5.00 -23.31 9.94
C SER A 380 4.43 -22.66 11.21
N HIS A 381 5.30 -22.13 12.08
CA HIS A 381 4.88 -21.39 13.27
C HIS A 381 4.21 -20.07 12.91
N ASN A 382 4.78 -19.34 11.95
CA ASN A 382 4.22 -18.14 11.35
C ASN A 382 4.53 -18.14 9.86
N SER A 383 3.48 -18.11 9.03
CA SER A 383 3.58 -18.21 7.56
C SER A 383 4.31 -17.04 6.90
N ASP A 384 4.36 -15.88 7.56
CA ASP A 384 5.07 -14.67 7.12
C ASP A 384 5.90 -14.13 8.29
N SER A 385 7.18 -14.46 8.33
CA SER A 385 8.10 -14.11 9.40
C SER A 385 9.46 -13.66 8.88
N THR A 386 9.88 -12.47 9.33
CA THR A 386 11.26 -12.01 9.31
C THR A 386 12.06 -12.44 10.56
N GLU A 387 11.41 -13.17 11.48
CA GLU A 387 12.05 -13.75 12.66
C GLU A 387 12.50 -15.21 12.41
N PRO A 388 13.69 -15.62 12.90
CA PRO A 388 14.11 -17.02 12.82
C PRO A 388 13.19 -18.01 13.55
N GLN A 389 12.54 -18.93 12.83
CA GLN A 389 11.70 -19.96 13.43
C GLN A 389 12.50 -21.27 13.60
N SER A 390 12.27 -21.98 14.73
CA SER A 390 12.96 -23.24 15.04
C SER A 390 12.00 -24.42 15.02
N TYR A 391 12.36 -25.48 14.28
CA TYR A 391 11.53 -26.67 14.07
C TYR A 391 12.24 -27.95 14.49
N SER A 392 11.48 -28.99 14.84
CA SER A 392 12.03 -30.31 15.17
C SER A 392 11.02 -31.40 14.83
N THR A 393 11.49 -32.49 14.22
CA THR A 393 10.70 -33.72 14.05
C THR A 393 11.56 -34.96 14.26
N VAL A 394 10.97 -36.09 14.68
CA VAL A 394 11.70 -37.34 14.92
C VAL A 394 11.30 -38.35 13.86
N ILE A 395 12.25 -38.73 13.01
CA ILE A 395 12.04 -39.69 11.92
C ILE A 395 12.55 -41.08 12.34
N PRO A 396 11.69 -42.10 12.45
CA PRO A 396 12.11 -43.47 12.73
C PRO A 396 13.03 -44.01 11.64
N SER A 397 14.13 -44.67 12.05
CA SER A 397 15.07 -45.38 11.16
C SER A 397 15.73 -44.56 10.03
N LEU A 398 15.74 -43.22 10.11
CA LEU A 398 16.42 -42.36 9.13
C LEU A 398 17.94 -42.63 9.08
N ARG A 399 18.51 -42.71 7.87
CA ARG A 399 19.93 -42.97 7.59
C ARG A 399 20.33 -42.33 6.25
N GLY A 400 21.61 -41.98 6.09
CA GLY A 400 22.15 -41.45 4.84
C GLY A 400 21.83 -39.97 4.65
N GLU A 401 21.34 -39.61 3.46
CA GLU A 401 20.91 -38.25 3.12
C GLU A 401 19.39 -38.08 3.28
N PHE A 402 18.98 -36.91 3.74
CA PHE A 402 17.60 -36.45 3.75
C PHE A 402 17.50 -35.05 3.14
N TYR A 403 16.28 -34.64 2.83
CA TYR A 403 15.94 -33.34 2.27
C TYR A 403 14.78 -32.74 3.07
N ILE A 404 14.72 -31.42 3.13
CA ILE A 404 13.61 -30.67 3.72
C ILE A 404 12.98 -29.88 2.58
N ALA A 405 11.69 -29.99 2.36
CA ALA A 405 10.96 -29.08 1.50
C ALA A 405 10.16 -28.08 2.35
N ASP A 406 10.24 -26.79 2.04
CA ASP A 406 9.14 -25.88 2.36
C ASP A 406 7.95 -26.16 1.44
N VAL A 407 6.76 -25.77 1.87
CA VAL A 407 5.52 -25.92 1.11
C VAL A 407 4.76 -24.60 1.18
N ASP A 408 4.55 -23.96 0.04
CA ASP A 408 3.94 -22.63 -0.01
C ASP A 408 2.41 -22.67 0.26
N LEU A 409 1.78 -21.50 0.28
CA LEU A 409 0.32 -21.36 0.45
C LEU A 409 -0.52 -21.93 -0.72
N ASN A 410 0.10 -22.31 -1.83
CA ASN A 410 -0.55 -22.91 -3.01
C ASN A 410 -0.31 -24.44 -3.09
N GLY A 411 0.60 -24.99 -2.29
CA GLY A 411 1.02 -26.40 -2.30
C GLY A 411 2.30 -26.69 -3.11
N LYS A 412 3.00 -25.68 -3.61
CA LYS A 412 4.31 -25.82 -4.28
C LYS A 412 5.37 -26.23 -3.25
N GLU A 413 6.07 -27.32 -3.51
CA GLU A 413 7.18 -27.80 -2.65
C GLU A 413 8.54 -27.32 -3.20
N THR A 414 9.35 -26.65 -2.38
CA THR A 414 10.73 -26.23 -2.74
C THR A 414 11.73 -27.07 -1.96
N ILE A 415 12.55 -27.89 -2.62
CA ILE A 415 13.39 -28.92 -1.95
C ILE A 415 14.80 -28.39 -1.62
N HIS A 416 15.16 -28.42 -0.34
CA HIS A 416 16.48 -28.10 0.19
C HIS A 416 17.26 -29.38 0.57
N GLY A 417 18.56 -29.40 0.29
CA GLY A 417 19.47 -30.49 0.63
C GLY A 417 20.39 -30.89 -0.54
N PRO A 418 21.05 -32.06 -0.49
CA PRO A 418 20.96 -33.06 0.57
C PRO A 418 21.57 -32.60 1.90
N PHE A 419 21.00 -33.10 2.99
CA PHE A 419 21.53 -33.01 4.34
C PHE A 419 21.92 -34.41 4.82
N THR A 420 23.15 -34.60 5.28
CA THR A 420 23.64 -35.89 5.79
C THR A 420 23.28 -36.07 7.27
N VAL A 421 22.75 -37.25 7.63
CA VAL A 421 22.45 -37.62 9.02
C VAL A 421 23.71 -37.57 9.89
N GLY A 422 23.63 -36.88 11.03
CA GLY A 422 24.74 -36.70 11.98
C GLY A 422 25.66 -35.51 11.65
N GLN A 423 25.34 -34.71 10.64
CA GLN A 423 26.04 -33.45 10.33
C GLN A 423 25.16 -32.23 10.67
N THR A 424 25.80 -31.06 10.76
CA THR A 424 25.17 -29.74 10.86
C THR A 424 25.50 -28.95 9.58
N PHE A 425 24.49 -28.31 9.00
CA PHE A 425 24.58 -27.46 7.82
C PHE A 425 24.10 -26.04 8.15
N GLY A 426 24.69 -25.04 7.51
CA GLY A 426 24.38 -23.63 7.74
C GLY A 426 24.77 -23.13 9.14
N ALA A 427 24.27 -21.95 9.50
CA ALA A 427 24.58 -21.25 10.75
C ALA A 427 23.31 -20.83 11.48
N GLY A 428 23.33 -20.82 12.81
CA GLY A 428 22.18 -20.35 13.58
C GLY A 428 21.97 -18.85 13.35
N ALA A 429 20.85 -18.49 12.72
CA ALA A 429 20.45 -17.09 12.49
C ALA A 429 20.24 -16.35 13.82
N ARG A 430 21.31 -15.74 14.34
CA ARG A 430 21.30 -14.97 15.59
C ARG A 430 20.95 -13.53 15.29
N SER A 431 19.65 -13.25 15.26
CA SER A 431 19.12 -11.90 15.26
C SER A 431 19.29 -11.25 16.64
N GLU A 432 19.90 -10.06 16.70
CA GLU A 432 20.07 -9.33 17.96
C GLU A 432 18.80 -8.53 18.25
N ARG A 433 18.15 -8.80 19.39
CA ARG A 433 16.92 -8.11 19.78
C ARG A 433 17.17 -6.64 20.09
N ILE A 434 16.26 -5.78 19.66
CA ILE A 434 16.30 -4.35 19.94
C ILE A 434 15.96 -4.12 21.43
N ASP A 435 16.88 -3.57 22.23
CA ASP A 435 16.55 -3.09 23.59
C ASP A 435 15.79 -1.75 23.50
N TRP A 436 14.50 -1.83 23.19
CA TRP A 436 13.60 -0.69 23.21
C TRP A 436 13.52 0.00 24.56
N ALA A 437 13.77 -0.72 25.66
CA ALA A 437 13.81 -0.12 26.97
C ALA A 437 15.09 0.73 27.16
N ALA A 438 16.24 0.34 26.60
CA ALA A 438 17.43 1.19 26.52
C ALA A 438 17.20 2.39 25.61
N ILE A 439 16.60 2.21 24.44
CA ILE A 439 16.26 3.31 23.52
C ILE A 439 15.33 4.32 24.23
N LYS A 440 14.28 3.85 24.91
CA LYS A 440 13.37 4.70 25.71
C LYS A 440 14.09 5.41 26.87
N ARG A 441 15.07 4.76 27.53
CA ARG A 441 15.92 5.38 28.58
C ARG A 441 16.97 6.35 28.02
N ALA A 442 17.41 6.17 26.78
CA ALA A 442 18.42 7.00 26.10
C ALA A 442 17.82 8.25 25.43
N ARG A 443 16.49 8.35 25.35
CA ARG A 443 15.82 9.61 25.01
C ARG A 443 16.15 10.67 26.07
N PRO A 444 16.51 11.91 25.68
CA PRO A 444 16.77 12.97 26.65
C PRO A 444 15.50 13.27 27.46
N VAL A 445 15.62 13.22 28.80
CA VAL A 445 14.50 13.42 29.74
C VAL A 445 13.96 14.85 29.70
N MET A 446 14.79 15.80 29.26
CA MET A 446 14.32 17.10 28.82
C MET A 446 13.99 17.01 27.32
N PRO A 447 12.74 17.26 26.87
CA PRO A 447 12.57 17.73 25.51
C PRO A 447 13.41 19.00 25.34
N LEU A 448 13.91 19.28 24.13
CA LEU A 448 14.24 20.66 23.82
C LEU A 448 12.96 21.47 24.06
N ALA A 449 13.05 22.58 24.77
CA ALA A 449 11.90 23.44 25.02
C ALA A 449 11.53 24.16 23.71
N LEU A 450 10.88 23.43 22.82
CA LEU A 450 10.35 23.90 21.55
C LEU A 450 9.47 25.13 21.83
N PRO A 451 9.51 26.15 20.97
CA PRO A 451 8.60 27.27 21.13
C PRO A 451 7.16 26.76 21.04
N THR A 452 6.37 27.02 22.08
CA THR A 452 4.95 26.65 22.14
C THR A 452 4.09 27.90 21.99
N VAL A 453 2.89 27.74 21.42
CA VAL A 453 1.88 28.81 21.43
C VAL A 453 1.22 28.82 22.81
N ALA A 454 1.67 29.70 23.70
CA ALA A 454 1.20 29.75 25.11
C ALA A 454 -0.34 29.82 25.29
N ASN A 455 -1.07 30.26 24.26
CA ASN A 455 -2.53 30.42 24.24
C ASN A 455 -3.26 29.33 23.41
N ALA A 456 -2.62 28.20 23.11
CA ALA A 456 -3.21 27.08 22.37
C ALA A 456 -2.66 25.71 22.82
N ALA A 457 -3.55 24.73 22.91
CA ALA A 457 -3.25 23.33 23.20
C ALA A 457 -3.65 22.43 22.03
N GLU A 458 -2.90 21.36 21.82
CA GLU A 458 -3.28 20.21 20.99
C GLU A 458 -3.89 19.11 21.88
N ILE A 459 -5.02 18.57 21.43
CA ILE A 459 -5.81 17.56 22.12
C ILE A 459 -5.79 16.29 21.26
N LEU A 460 -5.26 15.20 21.82
CA LEU A 460 -5.04 13.93 21.13
C LEU A 460 -6.21 12.99 21.40
N VAL A 461 -7.18 12.95 20.48
CA VAL A 461 -8.41 12.15 20.63
C VAL A 461 -8.18 10.74 20.10
N SER A 462 -7.97 9.79 21.02
CA SER A 462 -7.90 8.33 20.77
C SER A 462 -9.26 7.64 20.69
N ASP A 463 -10.29 8.24 21.31
CA ASP A 463 -11.59 7.62 21.54
C ASP A 463 -12.70 8.50 20.95
N THR A 464 -13.50 7.95 20.03
CA THR A 464 -14.66 8.67 19.49
C THR A 464 -15.75 8.78 20.56
N GLY A 465 -16.24 9.99 20.82
CA GLY A 465 -17.21 10.26 21.87
C GLY A 465 -17.12 11.69 22.43
N MET A 466 -17.85 11.98 23.50
CA MET A 466 -17.73 13.26 24.21
C MET A 466 -16.40 13.33 24.99
N GLN A 467 -15.61 14.36 24.68
CA GLN A 467 -14.35 14.71 25.34
C GLN A 467 -14.56 15.82 26.36
N ARG A 468 -13.77 15.84 27.43
CA ARG A 468 -13.63 16.97 28.37
C ARG A 468 -12.16 17.32 28.57
N VAL A 469 -11.82 18.59 28.33
CA VAL A 469 -10.51 19.19 28.62
C VAL A 469 -10.68 20.18 29.77
N THR A 470 -10.03 19.94 30.91
CA THR A 470 -10.08 20.82 32.09
C THR A 470 -9.04 21.93 31.99
N PHE A 471 -9.27 23.05 32.70
CA PHE A 471 -8.27 24.09 32.90
C PHE A 471 -6.96 23.54 33.47
N GLU A 472 -7.04 22.62 34.44
CA GLU A 472 -5.86 22.00 35.07
C GLU A 472 -5.03 21.18 34.08
N ALA A 473 -5.65 20.49 33.13
CA ALA A 473 -4.95 19.72 32.09
C ALA A 473 -4.24 20.65 31.09
N LEU A 474 -4.82 21.81 30.78
CA LEU A 474 -4.20 22.83 29.93
C LEU A 474 -2.98 23.45 30.62
N VAL A 475 -3.11 23.83 31.89
CA VAL A 475 -2.00 24.37 32.70
C VAL A 475 -0.89 23.32 32.91
N ALA A 476 -1.24 22.06 33.15
CA ALA A 476 -0.27 20.96 33.25
C ALA A 476 0.47 20.70 31.93
N ALA A 477 -0.17 20.96 30.78
CA ALA A 477 0.43 20.92 29.46
C ALA A 477 1.22 22.20 29.10
N GLY A 478 1.29 23.21 29.98
CA GLY A 478 2.02 24.46 29.76
C GLY A 478 1.26 25.54 28.99
N VAL A 479 -0.08 25.44 28.91
CA VAL A 479 -0.94 26.37 28.16
C VAL A 479 -1.76 27.22 29.13
N ASP A 480 -1.64 28.54 29.02
CA ASP A 480 -2.35 29.49 29.87
C ASP A 480 -3.54 30.12 29.12
N LEU A 481 -4.75 29.79 29.58
CA LEU A 481 -6.01 30.39 29.14
C LEU A 481 -6.73 31.11 30.30
N ALA A 482 -6.04 31.41 31.40
CA ALA A 482 -6.62 32.02 32.58
C ALA A 482 -7.19 33.41 32.30
N GLY A 483 -8.40 33.66 32.82
CA GLY A 483 -9.10 34.93 32.67
C GLY A 483 -9.72 35.16 31.28
N ALA A 484 -9.41 34.32 30.28
CA ALA A 484 -9.99 34.43 28.95
C ALA A 484 -11.52 34.31 29.00
N PRO A 485 -12.30 35.21 28.37
CA PRO A 485 -13.76 35.14 28.40
C PRO A 485 -14.29 33.81 27.85
N GLU A 486 -15.35 33.27 28.45
CA GLU A 486 -15.92 31.99 28.00
C GLU A 486 -16.40 32.02 26.54
N GLY A 487 -16.65 33.21 25.98
CA GLY A 487 -16.98 33.44 24.57
C GLY A 487 -15.80 33.48 23.61
N GLU A 488 -14.55 33.47 24.09
CA GLU A 488 -13.34 33.50 23.26
C GLU A 488 -12.64 32.13 23.15
N ILE A 489 -12.99 31.16 23.99
CA ILE A 489 -12.42 29.80 23.91
C ILE A 489 -13.02 29.03 22.72
N ALA A 490 -12.17 28.56 21.81
CA ALA A 490 -12.54 27.79 20.64
C ALA A 490 -11.99 26.37 20.69
N VAL A 491 -12.71 25.44 20.05
CA VAL A 491 -12.18 24.12 19.66
C VAL A 491 -12.10 24.11 18.13
N VAL A 492 -11.02 23.59 17.59
CA VAL A 492 -10.71 23.61 16.15
C VAL A 492 -10.28 22.22 15.69
N LEU A 493 -10.69 21.84 14.48
CA LEU A 493 -10.29 20.64 13.76
C LEU A 493 -9.94 21.03 12.32
N ASN A 494 -8.73 20.70 11.85
CA ASN A 494 -8.24 21.04 10.50
C ASN A 494 -8.52 22.50 10.12
N GLY A 495 -8.15 23.43 11.00
CA GLY A 495 -8.40 24.87 10.88
C GLY A 495 -9.85 25.34 11.09
N SER A 496 -10.84 24.44 11.04
CA SER A 496 -12.29 24.70 11.10
C SER A 496 -12.86 24.64 12.51
N ALA A 497 -13.88 25.46 12.81
CA ALA A 497 -14.46 25.56 14.15
C ALA A 497 -15.34 24.34 14.53
N VAL A 498 -15.14 23.81 15.73
CA VAL A 498 -15.90 22.69 16.32
C VAL A 498 -16.86 23.23 17.40
N PRO A 499 -18.16 22.86 17.40
CA PRO A 499 -19.08 23.25 18.46
C PRO A 499 -18.66 22.67 19.82
N ALA A 500 -18.34 23.54 20.77
CA ALA A 500 -17.94 23.17 22.12
C ALA A 500 -18.89 23.75 23.19
N ARG A 501 -18.92 23.13 24.37
CA ARG A 501 -19.50 23.69 25.59
C ARG A 501 -18.36 24.07 26.51
N VAL A 502 -18.10 25.37 26.61
CA VAL A 502 -17.31 25.92 27.71
C VAL A 502 -18.20 25.95 28.95
N VAL A 503 -17.64 25.62 30.11
CA VAL A 503 -18.30 25.75 31.41
C VAL A 503 -17.40 26.61 32.29
N SER A 504 -17.85 27.82 32.60
CA SER A 504 -17.20 28.67 33.59
C SER A 504 -18.14 29.04 34.73
N ALA A 505 -17.63 29.04 35.96
CA ALA A 505 -18.36 29.56 37.11
C ALA A 505 -18.39 31.11 37.17
N THR A 506 -17.49 31.79 36.46
CA THR A 506 -17.32 33.26 36.52
C THR A 506 -17.60 33.98 35.19
N GLY A 507 -17.62 33.24 34.07
CA GLY A 507 -17.63 33.79 32.72
C GLY A 507 -16.23 34.08 32.16
N SER A 508 -15.18 33.97 32.98
CA SER A 508 -13.77 33.94 32.61
C SER A 508 -13.16 32.59 32.99
N PHE A 509 -12.52 31.94 32.03
CA PHE A 509 -11.99 30.59 32.16
C PHE A 509 -10.88 30.51 33.23
N GLY A 510 -10.98 29.56 34.16
CA GLY A 510 -10.03 29.41 35.28
C GLY A 510 -10.15 28.07 36.01
N ALA A 511 -9.60 27.99 37.23
CA ALA A 511 -9.53 26.73 37.97
C ALA A 511 -10.91 26.12 38.25
N GLY A 512 -11.08 24.84 37.92
CA GLY A 512 -12.35 24.10 37.95
C GLY A 512 -13.21 24.22 36.69
N ASP A 513 -12.88 25.12 35.77
CA ASP A 513 -13.58 25.28 34.49
C ASP A 513 -13.11 24.25 33.44
N PHE A 514 -13.94 23.97 32.44
CA PHE A 514 -13.62 22.99 31.39
C PHE A 514 -14.31 23.24 30.05
N VAL A 515 -13.79 22.58 29.01
CA VAL A 515 -14.32 22.56 27.65
C VAL A 515 -14.76 21.15 27.29
N GLU A 516 -16.02 20.98 26.89
CA GLU A 516 -16.58 19.73 26.36
C GLU A 516 -16.84 19.82 24.85
N PHE A 517 -16.45 18.82 24.08
CA PHE A 517 -16.74 18.75 22.64
C PHE A 517 -16.88 17.28 22.19
N TYR A 518 -17.48 17.05 21.01
CA TYR A 518 -17.51 15.71 20.42
C TYR A 518 -16.24 15.49 19.59
N GLY A 519 -15.40 14.56 20.05
CA GLY A 519 -14.20 14.12 19.36
C GLY A 519 -14.47 12.88 18.51
N GLN A 520 -13.78 12.77 17.39
CA GLN A 520 -13.68 11.57 16.58
C GLN A 520 -12.21 11.15 16.57
N ALA A 521 -11.95 9.87 16.80
CA ALA A 521 -10.62 9.27 16.68
C ALA A 521 -10.27 8.97 15.22
N LEU A 522 -9.01 8.61 14.97
CA LEU A 522 -8.58 7.96 13.73
C LEU A 522 -8.41 6.45 13.95
N GLU A 523 -8.58 5.67 12.90
CA GLU A 523 -8.09 4.30 12.80
C GLU A 523 -7.19 4.22 11.54
N THR A 524 -5.91 4.57 11.65
CA THR A 524 -4.89 4.36 10.59
C THR A 524 -3.79 3.41 11.07
N LEU A 525 -2.91 2.98 10.15
CA LEU A 525 -1.73 2.17 10.50
C LEU A 525 -0.79 2.90 11.47
N TYR A 526 -0.68 4.22 11.34
CA TYR A 526 0.35 5.05 11.98
C TYR A 526 -0.13 5.75 13.26
N THR A 527 -1.44 6.00 13.39
CA THR A 527 -2.00 6.73 14.52
C THR A 527 -3.46 6.36 14.80
N LYS A 528 -3.80 6.29 16.10
CA LYS A 528 -5.18 6.21 16.62
C LYS A 528 -5.70 7.60 17.07
N HIS A 529 -4.85 8.64 17.03
CA HIS A 529 -5.18 10.00 17.47
C HIS A 529 -5.57 10.92 16.31
N GLN A 530 -6.77 11.50 16.37
CA GLN A 530 -7.05 12.76 15.69
C GLN A 530 -6.58 13.93 16.56
N VAL A 531 -5.93 14.92 15.94
CA VAL A 531 -5.55 16.17 16.62
C VAL A 531 -6.66 17.20 16.49
N TYR A 532 -7.11 17.71 17.63
CA TYR A 532 -7.94 18.92 17.78
C TYR A 532 -7.11 20.00 18.46
N SER A 533 -7.52 21.27 18.36
CA SER A 533 -6.88 22.38 19.08
C SER A 533 -7.87 23.12 19.99
N VAL A 534 -7.47 23.38 21.24
CA VAL A 534 -8.19 24.27 22.18
C VAL A 534 -7.40 25.57 22.30
N LEU A 535 -8.01 26.71 21.95
CA LEU A 535 -7.29 27.99 21.85
C LEU A 535 -8.19 29.21 22.03
N ARG A 536 -7.58 30.38 22.26
CA ARG A 536 -8.30 31.66 22.39
C ARG A 536 -8.51 32.33 21.03
N ASP A 537 -9.68 32.11 20.42
CA ASP A 537 -10.12 32.75 19.17
C ASP A 537 -11.66 32.90 19.15
N GLY A 538 -12.14 34.10 19.48
CA GLY A 538 -13.57 34.44 19.44
C GLY A 538 -14.23 34.33 18.06
N SER A 539 -13.46 34.31 16.96
CA SER A 539 -14.01 34.11 15.61
C SER A 539 -14.34 32.64 15.31
N LYS A 540 -13.70 31.70 16.03
CA LYS A 540 -13.92 30.25 15.94
C LYS A 540 -14.68 29.67 17.13
N ALA A 541 -15.11 30.49 18.08
CA ALA A 541 -15.77 30.12 19.33
C ALA A 541 -17.22 29.61 19.15
N THR A 542 -17.42 28.56 18.37
CA THR A 542 -18.73 27.92 18.14
C THR A 542 -19.22 27.20 19.39
N ARG A 543 -20.53 27.25 19.66
CA ARG A 543 -21.14 26.66 20.86
C ARG A 543 -22.10 25.53 20.56
N ILE A 544 -22.09 24.49 21.40
CA ILE A 544 -23.08 23.40 21.35
C ILE A 544 -24.48 23.98 21.63
N GLY A 545 -25.41 23.80 20.69
CA GLY A 545 -26.79 24.25 20.85
C GLY A 545 -27.50 23.51 21.98
N ARG A 546 -28.43 24.17 22.68
CA ARG A 546 -29.24 23.51 23.72
C ARG A 546 -30.55 22.96 23.14
N ASP A 547 -31.09 21.96 23.82
CA ASP A 547 -32.47 21.48 23.71
C ASP A 547 -33.06 21.41 25.13
N ASN A 548 -34.06 22.24 25.39
CA ASN A 548 -34.72 22.40 26.69
C ASN A 548 -36.15 21.82 26.71
N ASN A 549 -36.57 21.13 25.64
CA ASN A 549 -37.89 20.53 25.56
C ASN A 549 -38.05 19.41 26.60
N ALA A 550 -39.17 19.39 27.30
CA ALA A 550 -39.48 18.34 28.27
C ALA A 550 -39.72 17.00 27.56
N ALA A 551 -39.32 15.90 28.20
CA ALA A 551 -39.67 14.56 27.73
C ALA A 551 -41.20 14.37 27.75
N PRO A 552 -41.84 13.91 26.65
CA PRO A 552 -43.29 13.69 26.61
C PRO A 552 -43.73 12.57 27.56
N ALA A 553 -44.98 12.62 28.02
CA ALA A 553 -45.59 11.59 28.86
C ALA A 553 -45.95 10.34 28.05
N LEU A 554 -44.94 9.53 27.74
CA LEU A 554 -45.02 8.29 26.96
C LEU A 554 -44.20 7.19 27.64
N ASN A 555 -44.37 5.94 27.21
CA ASN A 555 -43.49 4.85 27.62
C ASN A 555 -42.17 4.93 26.84
N PRO A 556 -41.00 4.97 27.49
CA PRO A 556 -39.70 4.90 26.80
C PRO A 556 -39.47 3.48 26.24
N PRO A 557 -38.67 3.33 25.16
CA PRO A 557 -38.20 2.02 24.74
C PRO A 557 -37.34 1.38 25.82
N THR A 558 -37.36 0.04 25.91
CA THR A 558 -36.62 -0.72 26.92
C THR A 558 -35.22 -1.14 26.48
N SER A 559 -34.97 -1.18 25.17
CA SER A 559 -33.69 -1.59 24.57
C SER A 559 -33.35 -0.87 23.28
N PHE A 560 -32.09 -0.96 22.89
CA PHE A 560 -31.54 -0.51 21.61
C PHE A 560 -30.57 -1.57 21.05
N GLN A 561 -30.19 -1.43 19.78
CA GLN A 561 -29.16 -2.28 19.16
C GLN A 561 -27.76 -1.80 19.59
N SER A 562 -27.01 -2.65 20.27
CA SER A 562 -25.62 -2.41 20.67
C SER A 562 -24.70 -3.47 20.07
N THR A 563 -23.42 -3.18 19.94
CA THR A 563 -22.43 -4.06 19.32
C THR A 563 -21.19 -4.16 20.20
N SER A 564 -20.81 -5.36 20.61
CA SER A 564 -19.48 -5.63 21.16
C SER A 564 -18.53 -5.95 20.00
N LYS A 565 -17.47 -5.13 19.79
CA LYS A 565 -16.38 -5.33 18.80
C LYS A 565 -15.18 -5.97 19.51
N VAL A 566 -14.48 -6.89 18.86
CA VAL A 566 -13.17 -7.40 19.27
C VAL A 566 -12.22 -7.29 18.08
N ASN A 567 -11.10 -6.59 18.29
CA ASN A 567 -10.14 -6.10 17.29
C ASN A 567 -8.87 -5.74 18.09
N SER A 568 -8.14 -6.77 18.51
CA SER A 568 -7.02 -6.69 19.47
C SER A 568 -5.65 -6.74 18.80
N ASP A 569 -5.63 -6.75 17.46
CA ASP A 569 -4.46 -6.52 16.61
C ASP A 569 -3.22 -7.38 16.98
N LYS A 570 -3.40 -8.65 17.35
CA LYS A 570 -2.38 -9.47 18.06
C LYS A 570 -1.23 -9.97 17.20
N LEU A 571 -1.49 -10.23 15.92
CA LEU A 571 -0.55 -10.86 14.98
C LEU A 571 -0.46 -10.00 13.74
N TYR A 572 0.75 -9.89 13.17
CA TYR A 572 1.03 -9.13 11.95
C TYR A 572 1.32 -10.09 10.78
N SER A 573 0.90 -9.72 9.58
CA SER A 573 1.32 -10.38 8.34
C SER A 573 1.43 -9.36 7.19
N PHE A 574 2.63 -9.26 6.60
CA PHE A 574 2.85 -8.42 5.43
C PHE A 574 2.14 -8.92 4.15
N ALA A 575 1.56 -10.13 4.17
CA ALA A 575 0.79 -10.72 3.07
C ALA A 575 -0.73 -10.43 3.13
N ALA A 576 -1.23 -9.75 4.17
CA ALA A 576 -2.66 -9.66 4.45
C ALA A 576 -3.46 -9.07 3.27
N PRO A 577 -4.58 -9.70 2.84
CA PRO A 577 -5.25 -9.33 1.59
C PRO A 577 -5.97 -7.99 1.62
N GLY A 578 -6.14 -7.41 2.81
CA GLY A 578 -6.91 -6.21 3.09
C GLY A 578 -6.14 -4.91 3.13
N ASN A 579 -6.74 -3.95 3.85
CA ASN A 579 -6.14 -2.67 4.26
C ASN A 579 -5.61 -2.69 5.72
N ASP A 580 -5.76 -3.81 6.42
CA ASP A 580 -5.23 -4.03 7.77
C ASP A 580 -4.27 -5.24 7.74
N PRO A 581 -2.99 -5.09 8.13
CA PRO A 581 -2.04 -6.20 8.23
C PRO A 581 -2.16 -6.97 9.56
N TRP A 582 -2.98 -6.48 10.50
CA TRP A 582 -3.15 -7.09 11.82
C TRP A 582 -4.34 -8.05 11.86
N PHE A 583 -4.23 -9.07 12.70
CA PHE A 583 -5.28 -10.07 12.91
C PHE A 583 -5.22 -10.67 14.32
N GLU A 584 -6.30 -11.35 14.72
CA GLU A 584 -6.48 -11.91 16.06
C GLU A 584 -5.78 -13.27 16.25
N GLU A 585 -5.85 -14.15 15.26
CA GLU A 585 -5.52 -15.57 15.42
C GLU A 585 -5.35 -16.32 14.09
N ARG A 586 -4.45 -17.32 14.08
CA ARG A 586 -4.16 -18.23 12.96
C ARG A 586 -4.70 -19.63 13.22
N ILE A 587 -5.41 -20.21 12.25
CA ILE A 587 -5.99 -21.55 12.35
C ILE A 587 -5.61 -22.38 11.10
N LEU A 588 -4.72 -23.35 11.30
CA LEU A 588 -4.30 -24.33 10.28
C LEU A 588 -4.95 -25.69 10.57
N ALA A 589 -5.81 -26.18 9.68
CA ALA A 589 -6.24 -27.58 9.65
C ALA A 589 -5.36 -28.39 8.69
N GLN A 590 -5.22 -29.69 8.94
CA GLN A 590 -4.66 -30.64 7.96
C GLN A 590 -5.80 -31.41 7.27
N ALA A 591 -5.52 -32.04 6.12
CA ALA A 591 -6.49 -32.89 5.42
C ALA A 591 -7.18 -33.90 6.36
N GLY A 592 -8.49 -33.76 6.54
CA GLY A 592 -9.32 -34.59 7.42
C GLY A 592 -9.13 -34.37 8.93
N VAL A 593 -8.33 -33.38 9.36
CA VAL A 593 -8.03 -33.09 10.76
C VAL A 593 -8.41 -31.64 11.10
N PRO A 594 -9.63 -31.40 11.63
CA PRO A 594 -10.12 -30.06 11.91
C PRO A 594 -9.36 -29.38 13.05
N ALA A 595 -9.11 -28.08 12.91
CA ALA A 595 -8.42 -27.26 13.90
C ALA A 595 -9.33 -26.14 14.40
N ALA A 596 -9.33 -25.86 15.70
CA ALA A 596 -10.24 -24.88 16.30
C ALA A 596 -9.54 -23.94 17.28
N LYS A 597 -10.00 -22.68 17.32
CA LYS A 597 -9.65 -21.67 18.32
C LYS A 597 -10.93 -21.10 18.95
N SER A 598 -10.83 -20.59 20.18
CA SER A 598 -11.98 -20.11 20.96
C SER A 598 -11.67 -18.77 21.59
N PHE A 599 -12.64 -17.87 21.51
CA PHE A 599 -12.55 -16.46 21.84
C PHE A 599 -13.66 -16.08 22.82
N VAL A 600 -13.45 -15.04 23.61
CA VAL A 600 -14.47 -14.51 24.53
C VAL A 600 -14.98 -13.17 24.02
N VAL A 601 -16.30 -12.99 24.00
CA VAL A 601 -16.98 -11.71 23.75
C VAL A 601 -17.87 -11.38 24.93
N ASP A 602 -17.60 -10.27 25.61
CA ASP A 602 -18.48 -9.77 26.66
C ASP A 602 -19.70 -9.05 26.06
N VAL A 603 -20.89 -9.50 26.46
CA VAL A 603 -22.20 -9.00 26.01
C VAL A 603 -22.91 -8.42 27.22
N ASN A 604 -23.02 -7.10 27.26
CA ASN A 604 -23.28 -6.36 28.49
C ASN A 604 -24.68 -5.73 28.51
N GLU A 605 -25.41 -5.89 29.63
CA GLU A 605 -26.79 -5.40 29.84
C GLU A 605 -27.80 -5.92 28.78
N MET A 606 -27.61 -7.16 28.31
CA MET A 606 -28.43 -7.80 27.27
C MET A 606 -29.89 -7.98 27.71
N VAL A 607 -30.83 -7.75 26.79
CA VAL A 607 -32.22 -8.21 26.96
C VAL A 607 -32.34 -9.67 26.54
N SER A 608 -32.57 -10.54 27.51
CA SER A 608 -32.72 -11.99 27.36
C SER A 608 -33.86 -12.39 26.41
N GLY A 609 -33.73 -13.56 25.75
CA GLY A 609 -34.80 -14.14 24.95
C GLY A 609 -34.97 -13.49 23.56
N GLN A 610 -33.99 -12.72 23.10
CA GLN A 610 -33.97 -12.13 21.76
C GLN A 610 -32.78 -12.64 20.95
N ALA A 611 -32.93 -12.71 19.63
CA ALA A 611 -31.86 -13.06 18.72
C ALA A 611 -30.81 -11.94 18.61
N ALA A 612 -29.60 -12.30 18.20
CA ALA A 612 -28.48 -11.41 17.96
C ALA A 612 -27.83 -11.71 16.60
N THR A 613 -26.84 -10.92 16.20
CA THR A 613 -26.10 -11.12 14.94
C THR A 613 -24.60 -11.15 15.22
N LEU A 614 -23.93 -12.22 14.83
CA LEU A 614 -22.47 -12.25 14.70
C LEU A 614 -22.10 -11.66 13.34
N THR A 615 -21.14 -10.73 13.31
CA THR A 615 -20.41 -10.36 12.11
C THR A 615 -18.92 -10.56 12.37
N MET A 616 -18.30 -11.46 11.62
CA MET A 616 -16.89 -11.85 11.74
C MET A 616 -16.20 -11.67 10.39
N LYS A 617 -14.99 -11.12 10.40
CA LYS A 617 -14.13 -11.03 9.23
C LYS A 617 -13.00 -12.04 9.39
N LEU A 618 -12.95 -12.96 8.43
CA LEU A 618 -11.91 -13.96 8.25
C LEU A 618 -11.11 -13.57 7.00
N TRP A 619 -9.94 -14.16 6.81
CA TRP A 619 -9.32 -14.22 5.50
C TRP A 619 -8.70 -15.57 5.23
N GLY A 620 -8.80 -15.99 3.97
CA GLY A 620 -8.08 -17.13 3.45
C GLY A 620 -6.61 -16.80 3.31
N MET A 621 -5.76 -17.78 3.58
CA MET A 621 -4.32 -17.62 3.42
C MET A 621 -3.78 -18.55 2.33
N THR A 622 -4.22 -19.82 2.33
CA THR A 622 -4.01 -20.75 1.21
C THR A 622 -4.76 -20.35 -0.07
N SER A 623 -4.37 -20.93 -1.20
CA SER A 623 -5.03 -20.70 -2.50
C SER A 623 -4.82 -21.86 -3.48
N PHE A 624 -5.47 -23.00 -3.22
CA PHE A 624 -5.30 -24.22 -4.01
C PHE A 624 -6.13 -24.21 -5.30
N GLY A 625 -5.56 -23.76 -6.43
CA GLY A 625 -6.26 -23.65 -7.72
C GLY A 625 -6.90 -24.93 -8.29
N GLU A 626 -6.63 -26.11 -7.74
CA GLU A 626 -7.27 -27.39 -8.10
C GLU A 626 -8.56 -27.67 -7.29
N VAL A 627 -8.81 -26.96 -6.19
CA VAL A 627 -9.94 -27.18 -5.27
C VAL A 627 -10.68 -25.86 -5.07
N ASN A 628 -11.96 -25.80 -5.45
CA ASN A 628 -12.76 -24.58 -5.29
C ASN A 628 -14.15 -24.94 -4.73
N PRO A 629 -14.59 -24.38 -3.58
CA PRO A 629 -13.82 -23.56 -2.64
C PRO A 629 -12.82 -24.39 -1.81
N ASP A 630 -11.60 -23.88 -1.62
CA ASP A 630 -10.54 -24.53 -0.83
C ASP A 630 -10.66 -24.35 0.70
N HIS A 631 -11.37 -23.33 1.18
CA HIS A 631 -11.61 -23.08 2.61
C HIS A 631 -13.00 -23.54 3.10
N HIS A 632 -13.05 -24.18 4.28
CA HIS A 632 -14.31 -24.50 4.98
C HIS A 632 -14.23 -24.29 6.49
N VAL A 633 -15.06 -23.39 7.00
CA VAL A 633 -15.01 -22.95 8.41
C VAL A 633 -16.39 -23.09 9.06
N SER A 634 -16.43 -23.72 10.23
CA SER A 634 -17.59 -23.72 11.12
C SER A 634 -17.43 -22.70 12.23
N ILE A 635 -18.50 -21.99 12.58
CA ILE A 635 -18.50 -20.96 13.63
C ILE A 635 -19.62 -21.25 14.63
N GLU A 636 -19.23 -21.44 15.89
CA GLU A 636 -20.10 -21.69 17.03
C GLU A 636 -20.17 -20.46 17.95
N VAL A 637 -21.33 -20.22 18.56
CA VAL A 637 -21.50 -19.32 19.72
C VAL A 637 -22.09 -20.14 20.86
N ASN A 638 -21.41 -20.18 22.01
CA ASN A 638 -21.78 -20.99 23.18
C ASN A 638 -22.15 -22.45 22.82
N GLY A 639 -21.39 -23.08 21.93
CA GLY A 639 -21.60 -24.45 21.45
C GLY A 639 -22.73 -24.64 20.42
N SER A 640 -23.42 -23.57 20.02
CA SER A 640 -24.40 -23.62 18.92
C SER A 640 -23.77 -23.13 17.63
N VAL A 641 -23.73 -23.97 16.58
CA VAL A 641 -23.27 -23.57 15.24
C VAL A 641 -24.20 -22.48 14.70
N VAL A 642 -23.64 -21.30 14.37
CA VAL A 642 -24.37 -20.16 13.78
C VAL A 642 -24.01 -19.91 12.32
N ALA A 643 -22.84 -20.36 11.87
CA ALA A 643 -22.41 -20.23 10.48
C ALA A 643 -21.53 -21.42 10.06
N ASN A 644 -21.53 -21.71 8.76
CA ASN A 644 -20.64 -22.71 8.17
C ASN A 644 -20.17 -22.28 6.76
N PRO A 645 -19.49 -21.12 6.61
CA PRO A 645 -19.04 -20.59 5.32
C PRO A 645 -18.01 -21.49 4.63
N ARG A 646 -18.13 -21.56 3.30
CA ARG A 646 -17.03 -21.89 2.37
C ARG A 646 -16.65 -20.67 1.53
N PHE A 647 -15.39 -20.58 1.15
CA PHE A 647 -14.82 -19.52 0.29
C PHE A 647 -13.49 -19.97 -0.29
N ASP A 648 -12.92 -19.16 -1.17
CA ASP A 648 -11.90 -19.59 -2.13
C ASP A 648 -10.71 -18.62 -2.15
N GLY A 649 -9.51 -19.12 -1.87
CA GLY A 649 -8.24 -18.43 -1.97
C GLY A 649 -7.98 -17.29 -0.98
N ASN A 650 -6.86 -16.60 -1.22
CA ASN A 650 -6.33 -15.52 -0.37
C ASN A 650 -7.15 -14.21 -0.52
N ILE A 651 -8.33 -14.21 0.10
CA ILE A 651 -9.31 -13.12 0.09
C ILE A 651 -9.86 -12.85 1.50
N GLU A 652 -10.38 -11.64 1.70
CA GLU A 652 -11.18 -11.31 2.88
C GLU A 652 -12.59 -11.90 2.77
N LYS A 653 -13.04 -12.59 3.82
CA LYS A 653 -14.39 -13.14 3.94
C LYS A 653 -15.11 -12.54 5.14
N THR A 654 -16.00 -11.59 4.89
CA THR A 654 -16.98 -11.16 5.89
C THR A 654 -18.12 -12.18 5.98
N VAL A 655 -18.32 -12.73 7.17
CA VAL A 655 -19.38 -13.67 7.53
C VAL A 655 -20.37 -12.96 8.45
N THR A 656 -21.67 -13.02 8.14
CA THR A 656 -22.72 -12.50 9.01
C THR A 656 -23.76 -13.58 9.29
N ALA A 657 -24.08 -13.80 10.55
CA ALA A 657 -24.83 -14.95 11.03
C ALA A 657 -25.83 -14.58 12.13
N ASN A 658 -27.01 -15.18 12.10
CA ASN A 658 -28.03 -15.01 13.13
C ASN A 658 -27.74 -15.93 14.33
N ILE A 659 -27.55 -15.34 15.50
CA ILE A 659 -27.45 -16.05 16.78
C ILE A 659 -28.88 -16.25 17.32
N PRO A 660 -29.37 -17.49 17.47
CA PRO A 660 -30.73 -17.75 17.96
C PRO A 660 -30.98 -17.20 19.37
N ALA A 661 -32.24 -16.87 19.65
CA ALA A 661 -32.66 -16.42 20.97
C ALA A 661 -32.37 -17.51 22.04
N GLY A 662 -31.74 -17.12 23.13
CA GLY A 662 -31.34 -18.03 24.23
C GLY A 662 -29.95 -18.66 24.10
N VAL A 663 -29.28 -18.53 22.94
CA VAL A 663 -27.87 -18.95 22.79
C VAL A 663 -26.92 -17.96 23.46
N LEU A 664 -27.18 -16.66 23.31
CA LEU A 664 -26.37 -15.59 23.89
C LEU A 664 -26.76 -15.32 25.35
N VAL A 665 -25.77 -15.15 26.22
CA VAL A 665 -25.93 -14.84 27.65
C VAL A 665 -25.40 -13.44 27.98
N ASN A 666 -25.83 -12.87 29.11
CA ASN A 666 -25.29 -11.60 29.61
C ASN A 666 -23.99 -11.85 30.40
N GLY A 667 -22.89 -11.21 29.98
CA GLY A 667 -21.53 -11.49 30.44
C GLY A 667 -20.68 -12.11 29.32
N PRO A 668 -19.68 -12.95 29.66
CA PRO A 668 -18.81 -13.56 28.66
C PRO A 668 -19.54 -14.63 27.84
N ASN A 669 -19.34 -14.59 26.53
CA ASN A 669 -19.82 -15.58 25.57
C ASN A 669 -18.62 -16.17 24.82
N THR A 670 -18.63 -17.48 24.56
CA THR A 670 -17.57 -18.14 23.78
C THR A 670 -17.95 -18.14 22.30
N VAL A 671 -17.09 -17.57 21.45
CA VAL A 671 -17.14 -17.76 19.99
C VAL A 671 -16.04 -18.75 19.63
N ARG A 672 -16.39 -19.86 18.97
CA ARG A 672 -15.43 -20.90 18.55
C ARG A 672 -15.42 -21.00 17.03
N VAL A 673 -14.24 -20.86 16.45
CA VAL A 673 -14.01 -20.96 15.00
C VAL A 673 -13.23 -22.25 14.74
N THR A 674 -13.75 -23.09 13.85
CA THR A 674 -13.15 -24.37 13.48
C THR A 674 -12.93 -24.41 11.97
N VAL A 675 -11.68 -24.49 11.53
CA VAL A 675 -11.33 -24.82 10.14
C VAL A 675 -11.43 -26.34 10.00
N LEU A 676 -12.19 -26.82 9.02
CA LEU A 676 -12.66 -28.20 9.00
C LEU A 676 -11.71 -29.18 8.28
N GLY A 677 -10.91 -28.71 7.30
CA GLY A 677 -9.96 -29.57 6.58
C GLY A 677 -10.59 -30.65 5.69
N ASP A 678 -11.89 -30.54 5.39
CA ASP A 678 -12.71 -31.48 4.62
C ASP A 678 -12.93 -31.06 3.14
N THR A 679 -12.22 -30.04 2.67
CA THR A 679 -12.31 -29.54 1.28
C THR A 679 -11.59 -30.42 0.27
N GLY A 680 -10.67 -31.28 0.73
CA GLY A 680 -9.83 -32.14 -0.11
C GLY A 680 -8.44 -31.56 -0.38
N THR A 681 -8.16 -30.34 0.08
CA THR A 681 -6.80 -29.79 0.13
C THR A 681 -5.92 -30.58 1.10
N GLN A 682 -4.60 -30.37 1.00
CA GLN A 682 -3.64 -31.02 1.89
C GLN A 682 -3.63 -30.37 3.30
N TYR A 683 -4.05 -29.10 3.38
CA TYR A 683 -4.24 -28.28 4.57
C TYR A 683 -5.16 -27.09 4.23
N ASP A 684 -5.77 -26.48 5.22
CA ASP A 684 -6.65 -25.30 5.09
C ASP A 684 -6.18 -24.27 6.13
N LEU A 685 -5.78 -23.07 5.69
CA LEU A 685 -5.26 -22.01 6.56
C LEU A 685 -6.14 -20.75 6.49
N VAL A 686 -6.78 -20.45 7.62
CA VAL A 686 -7.64 -19.27 7.77
C VAL A 686 -7.17 -18.42 8.94
N HIS A 687 -7.14 -17.11 8.73
CA HIS A 687 -6.90 -16.12 9.77
C HIS A 687 -8.22 -15.50 10.24
N VAL A 688 -8.35 -15.31 11.55
CA VAL A 688 -9.44 -14.51 12.14
C VAL A 688 -8.91 -13.09 12.28
N GLU A 689 -9.51 -12.12 11.59
CA GLU A 689 -9.11 -10.71 11.70
C GLU A 689 -9.79 -10.05 12.88
N ARG A 690 -11.13 -10.04 12.88
CA ARG A 690 -11.96 -9.34 13.87
C ARG A 690 -13.39 -9.85 13.89
N TYR A 691 -14.08 -9.66 15.00
CA TYR A 691 -15.44 -10.15 15.16
C TYR A 691 -16.26 -9.23 16.06
N SER A 692 -17.58 -9.27 15.88
CA SER A 692 -18.50 -8.46 16.64
C SER A 692 -19.85 -9.14 16.81
N ILE A 693 -20.47 -8.95 17.98
CA ILE A 693 -21.83 -9.41 18.27
C ILE A 693 -22.73 -8.19 18.44
N ARG A 694 -23.74 -8.06 17.59
CA ARG A 694 -24.80 -7.05 17.68
C ARG A 694 -26.06 -7.64 18.32
N TYR A 695 -26.52 -7.06 19.41
CA TYR A 695 -27.58 -7.57 20.28
C TYR A 695 -28.51 -6.45 20.78
N ASN A 696 -29.65 -6.82 21.34
CA ASN A 696 -30.50 -5.87 22.04
C ASN A 696 -29.99 -5.66 23.48
N ARG A 697 -29.56 -4.43 23.77
CA ARG A 697 -29.04 -3.99 25.06
C ARG A 697 -30.03 -3.06 25.74
N SER A 698 -30.18 -3.16 27.05
CA SER A 698 -31.04 -2.27 27.83
C SER A 698 -30.42 -0.88 28.01
N PHE A 699 -31.25 0.15 28.26
CA PHE A 699 -30.79 1.51 28.57
C PHE A 699 -30.25 1.63 30.01
N LYS A 700 -29.17 0.89 30.30
CA LYS A 700 -28.44 0.91 31.57
C LYS A 700 -27.00 1.35 31.35
N ALA A 701 -26.60 2.40 32.05
CA ALA A 701 -25.24 2.90 32.07
C ALA A 701 -24.29 1.90 32.74
N GLN A 702 -23.05 1.87 32.27
CA GLN A 702 -21.95 1.12 32.87
C GLN A 702 -20.79 2.10 33.09
N ASN A 703 -20.06 1.95 34.19
CA ASN A 703 -18.99 2.87 34.61
C ASN A 703 -19.43 4.35 34.67
N GLY A 704 -20.74 4.61 34.81
CA GLY A 704 -21.32 5.96 34.85
C GLY A 704 -21.72 6.55 33.49
N ALA A 705 -21.50 5.86 32.37
CA ALA A 705 -21.81 6.34 31.02
C ALA A 705 -22.66 5.36 30.19
N LEU A 706 -23.31 5.89 29.16
CA LEU A 706 -23.93 5.14 28.07
C LEU A 706 -23.94 5.97 26.79
N GLU A 707 -23.35 5.44 25.72
CA GLU A 707 -23.58 5.93 24.35
C GLU A 707 -24.48 4.97 23.57
N PHE A 708 -25.40 5.51 22.75
CA PHE A 708 -26.33 4.71 21.94
C PHE A 708 -26.89 5.47 20.73
N THR A 709 -27.07 4.80 19.60
CA THR A 709 -27.83 5.33 18.44
C THR A 709 -29.23 4.72 18.41
N ALA A 710 -30.28 5.56 18.45
CA ALA A 710 -31.67 5.08 18.43
C ALA A 710 -32.68 6.14 17.96
N LYS A 711 -33.88 5.68 17.56
CA LYS A 711 -35.06 6.52 17.25
C LYS A 711 -36.16 6.35 18.31
N SER A 712 -36.62 7.46 18.89
CA SER A 712 -37.76 7.53 19.83
C SER A 712 -38.15 8.99 20.08
N ARG A 713 -39.36 9.25 20.61
CA ARG A 713 -39.77 10.55 21.16
C ARG A 713 -39.19 10.84 22.55
N LEU A 714 -38.77 9.81 23.29
CA LEU A 714 -38.11 9.92 24.60
C LEU A 714 -37.20 8.72 24.89
N PHE A 715 -36.26 8.89 25.81
CA PHE A 715 -35.45 7.79 26.35
C PHE A 715 -35.37 7.87 27.88
N LYS A 716 -35.04 6.73 28.51
CA LYS A 716 -34.74 6.64 29.94
C LYS A 716 -33.48 5.80 30.14
N VAL A 717 -32.39 6.44 30.54
CA VAL A 717 -31.15 5.75 30.94
C VAL A 717 -31.19 5.50 32.46
N THR A 718 -30.69 4.34 32.89
CA THR A 718 -30.70 3.87 34.29
C THR A 718 -29.27 3.53 34.76
N GLY A 719 -29.05 3.31 36.06
CA GLY A 719 -27.75 2.88 36.58
C GLY A 719 -26.69 3.99 36.71
N LEU A 720 -27.09 5.26 36.62
CA LEU A 720 -26.18 6.41 36.76
C LEU A 720 -25.82 6.58 38.25
N PRO A 721 -24.53 6.68 38.63
CA PRO A 721 -24.12 6.65 40.04
C PRO A 721 -24.40 7.96 40.81
N SER A 722 -24.60 9.08 40.12
CA SER A 722 -24.84 10.40 40.74
C SER A 722 -25.93 11.19 40.00
N THR A 723 -26.26 12.38 40.52
CA THR A 723 -27.14 13.36 39.88
C THR A 723 -26.43 14.29 38.90
N ASP A 724 -25.10 14.29 38.86
CA ASP A 724 -24.31 15.19 37.99
C ASP A 724 -24.20 14.60 36.59
N VAL A 725 -25.35 14.55 35.90
CA VAL A 725 -25.54 13.89 34.61
C VAL A 725 -25.59 14.93 33.49
N VAL A 726 -24.75 14.74 32.49
CA VAL A 726 -24.89 15.40 31.19
C VAL A 726 -25.53 14.45 30.18
N ALA A 727 -26.28 15.01 29.23
CA ALA A 727 -26.79 14.27 28.09
C ALA A 727 -26.65 15.10 26.81
N TYR A 728 -26.20 14.44 25.74
CA TYR A 728 -26.02 15.01 24.42
C TYR A 728 -26.81 14.21 23.39
N ARG A 729 -27.22 14.89 22.31
CA ARG A 729 -27.85 14.30 21.12
C ARG A 729 -27.18 14.85 19.88
N LYS A 730 -26.64 13.98 19.05
CA LYS A 730 -26.05 14.30 17.75
C LYS A 730 -26.94 13.75 16.62
N VAL A 731 -27.20 14.56 15.61
CA VAL A 731 -28.01 14.21 14.43
C VAL A 731 -27.27 14.74 13.20
N GLY A 732 -26.73 13.83 12.39
CA GLY A 732 -25.73 14.19 11.38
C GLY A 732 -24.51 14.86 12.03
N SER A 733 -24.21 16.09 11.62
CA SER A 733 -23.21 16.97 12.22
C SER A 733 -23.73 17.86 13.37
N THR A 734 -25.06 17.93 13.57
CA THR A 734 -25.65 18.82 14.59
C THR A 734 -25.62 18.17 15.97
N LEU A 735 -24.73 18.66 16.84
CA LEU A 735 -24.66 18.29 18.26
C LEU A 735 -25.50 19.25 19.12
N ARG A 736 -26.29 18.71 20.05
CA ARG A 736 -27.02 19.48 21.07
C ARG A 736 -26.89 18.91 22.47
N GLN A 737 -26.82 19.79 23.46
CA GLN A 737 -26.95 19.44 24.87
C GLN A 737 -28.43 19.32 25.25
N LEU A 738 -28.85 18.19 25.81
CA LEU A 738 -30.18 17.99 26.37
C LEU A 738 -30.17 18.50 27.82
N THR A 739 -30.91 19.58 28.11
CA THR A 739 -30.84 20.26 29.41
C THR A 739 -32.02 19.99 30.34
N ASN A 740 -33.14 19.52 29.80
CA ASN A 740 -34.36 19.22 30.58
C ASN A 740 -34.38 17.73 31.00
N LEU A 741 -33.46 17.37 31.91
CA LEU A 741 -33.27 15.98 32.36
C LEU A 741 -34.10 15.70 33.60
N LYS A 742 -35.09 14.80 33.49
CA LYS A 742 -35.83 14.31 34.66
C LYS A 742 -35.03 13.21 35.35
N LEU A 743 -34.30 13.58 36.41
CA LEU A 743 -33.57 12.65 37.26
C LEU A 743 -34.48 12.05 38.34
N VAL A 744 -34.38 10.74 38.55
CA VAL A 744 -35.12 9.98 39.59
C VAL A 744 -34.18 8.97 40.24
N LYS A 745 -34.12 8.91 41.57
CA LYS A 745 -33.33 7.92 42.32
C LYS A 745 -34.03 6.56 42.33
N ALA A 746 -33.32 5.48 42.03
CA ALA A 746 -33.83 4.11 42.01
C ALA A 746 -32.70 3.10 42.35
N GLY A 747 -32.94 2.24 43.35
CA GLY A 747 -32.02 1.16 43.71
C GLY A 747 -30.60 1.64 44.07
N GLY A 748 -30.47 2.75 44.81
CA GLY A 748 -29.20 3.40 45.12
C GLY A 748 -28.65 4.29 44.00
N THR A 749 -28.89 3.94 42.74
CA THR A 749 -28.51 4.70 41.53
C THR A 749 -29.56 5.75 41.13
N TYR A 750 -29.34 6.41 39.99
CA TYR A 750 -30.24 7.36 39.35
C TYR A 750 -30.63 6.89 37.94
N SER A 751 -31.78 7.37 37.47
CA SER A 751 -32.21 7.28 36.08
C SER A 751 -32.53 8.66 35.53
N ALA A 752 -32.08 8.94 34.30
CA ALA A 752 -32.35 10.18 33.57
C ALA A 752 -33.36 9.92 32.45
N THR A 753 -34.44 10.71 32.40
CA THR A 753 -35.42 10.70 31.31
C THR A 753 -35.40 12.03 30.56
N PHE A 754 -35.32 11.96 29.23
CA PHE A 754 -35.11 13.11 28.34
C PHE A 754 -35.76 12.92 26.97
N ILE A 755 -35.86 14.00 26.20
CA ILE A 755 -36.48 14.01 24.86
C ILE A 755 -35.60 13.32 23.81
N GLY A 756 -36.23 12.55 22.93
CA GLY A 756 -35.57 11.85 21.82
C GLY A 756 -35.44 12.70 20.54
N ASN A 757 -35.54 12.07 19.37
CA ASN A 757 -35.52 12.71 18.03
C ASN A 757 -36.75 12.32 17.17
N GLY A 758 -37.79 11.77 17.80
CA GLY A 758 -39.01 11.35 17.11
C GLY A 758 -38.83 10.05 16.33
N ALA A 759 -39.00 10.14 15.01
CA ALA A 759 -38.91 8.99 14.09
C ALA A 759 -37.49 8.79 13.51
N GLN A 760 -36.66 9.84 13.54
CA GLN A 760 -35.29 9.79 13.07
C GLN A 760 -34.37 9.19 14.16
N ASN A 761 -33.28 8.54 13.75
CA ASN A 761 -32.22 8.20 14.68
C ASN A 761 -31.52 9.47 15.20
N GLY A 762 -30.91 9.36 16.37
CA GLY A 762 -29.85 10.24 16.85
C GLY A 762 -28.83 9.43 17.65
N ASP A 763 -27.61 9.91 17.71
CA ASP A 763 -26.56 9.38 18.60
C ASP A 763 -26.70 10.11 19.94
N TYR A 764 -26.77 9.38 21.03
CA TYR A 764 -26.96 9.92 22.38
C TYR A 764 -25.80 9.53 23.27
N MET A 765 -25.25 10.50 23.99
CA MET A 765 -24.19 10.30 24.98
C MET A 765 -24.75 10.75 26.33
N VAL A 766 -24.85 9.84 27.29
CA VAL A 766 -25.40 10.12 28.63
C VAL A 766 -24.42 9.64 29.68
N ALA A 767 -23.78 10.57 30.37
CA ALA A 767 -22.72 10.27 31.33
C ALA A 767 -22.88 11.11 32.60
N VAL A 768 -22.42 10.57 33.73
CA VAL A 768 -22.05 11.44 34.85
C VAL A 768 -20.78 12.21 34.49
N ALA A 769 -20.61 13.42 35.03
CA ALA A 769 -19.50 14.31 34.72
C ALA A 769 -18.09 13.68 34.87
N SER A 770 -17.93 12.72 35.80
CA SER A 770 -16.68 12.00 36.04
C SER A 770 -16.45 10.79 35.10
N ALA A 771 -17.36 10.52 34.17
CA ALA A 771 -17.30 9.41 33.22
C ALA A 771 -17.22 9.89 31.75
N ILE A 772 -16.88 11.17 31.54
CA ILE A 772 -16.58 11.75 30.23
C ILE A 772 -15.09 11.58 29.96
N THR A 773 -14.72 11.16 28.75
CA THR A 773 -13.32 10.92 28.36
C THR A 773 -12.47 12.18 28.52
N GLN A 774 -11.30 12.03 29.15
CA GLN A 774 -10.28 13.08 29.24
C GLN A 774 -9.13 12.71 28.30
N PRO A 775 -9.07 13.29 27.09
CA PRO A 775 -8.01 13.01 26.12
C PRO A 775 -6.67 13.57 26.59
N ALA A 776 -5.56 13.07 26.02
CA ALA A 776 -4.24 13.61 26.29
C ALA A 776 -4.11 15.04 25.72
N VAL A 777 -3.40 15.91 26.46
CA VAL A 777 -3.22 17.34 26.15
C VAL A 777 -1.74 17.66 26.09
N ARG A 778 -1.31 18.39 25.06
CA ARG A 778 0.02 19.02 24.97
C ARG A 778 -0.11 20.48 24.53
N ALA A 779 0.88 21.32 24.82
CA ALA A 779 0.91 22.66 24.24
C ALA A 779 1.00 22.58 22.71
N ALA A 780 0.32 23.49 22.01
CA ALA A 780 0.39 23.55 20.56
C ALA A 780 1.77 24.03 20.11
N ARG A 781 2.33 23.37 19.10
CA ARG A 781 3.65 23.71 18.54
C ARG A 781 3.62 25.11 17.91
N ALA A 782 4.56 25.99 18.24
CA ALA A 782 4.71 27.24 17.50
C ALA A 782 5.36 26.95 16.15
N LEU A 783 4.67 27.34 15.08
CA LEU A 783 5.09 27.03 13.71
C LEU A 783 6.41 27.75 13.39
N THR A 784 7.45 26.98 13.08
CA THR A 784 8.69 27.49 12.48
C THR A 784 8.53 27.58 10.95
N ASP A 785 9.25 28.49 10.28
CA ASP A 785 9.18 28.55 8.81
C ASP A 785 10.00 27.42 8.16
N ILE A 786 9.33 26.29 7.96
CA ILE A 786 9.86 25.16 7.20
C ILE A 786 9.65 25.34 5.69
N THR A 787 8.83 26.31 5.25
CA THR A 787 8.30 26.38 3.87
C THR A 787 9.05 27.31 2.92
N THR A 788 9.88 28.23 3.41
CA THR A 788 10.70 29.13 2.57
C THR A 788 12.21 28.88 2.65
N GLY A 789 12.96 29.45 1.70
CA GLY A 789 14.43 29.45 1.65
C GLY A 789 15.03 28.20 0.99
N ASP A 790 16.24 28.36 0.44
CA ASP A 790 16.92 27.33 -0.34
C ASP A 790 17.29 26.10 0.51
N ALA A 791 16.93 24.91 0.03
CA ALA A 791 17.15 23.64 0.71
C ALA A 791 17.47 22.53 -0.30
N LYS A 792 18.53 22.70 -1.11
CA LYS A 792 18.99 21.69 -2.09
C LYS A 792 19.21 20.34 -1.42
N TYR A 793 19.69 20.34 -0.18
CA TYR A 793 19.74 19.19 0.72
C TYR A 793 18.83 19.42 1.93
N LEU A 794 17.69 18.73 1.96
CA LEU A 794 16.72 18.78 3.04
C LEU A 794 16.92 17.61 4.00
N VAL A 795 17.00 17.90 5.31
CA VAL A 795 17.03 16.88 6.36
C VAL A 795 15.73 16.95 7.15
N ILE A 796 14.96 15.86 7.15
CA ILE A 796 13.75 15.70 7.95
C ILE A 796 14.11 14.75 9.09
N ALA A 797 14.20 15.27 10.31
CA ALA A 797 14.66 14.55 11.49
C ALA A 797 13.57 14.50 12.57
N HIS A 798 13.54 13.44 13.38
CA HIS A 798 12.80 13.50 14.65
C HIS A 798 13.55 14.39 15.65
N GLU A 799 12.82 15.16 16.49
CA GLU A 799 13.38 16.19 17.39
C GLU A 799 14.68 15.77 18.12
N GLN A 800 14.68 14.54 18.66
CA GLN A 800 15.80 13.89 19.37
C GLN A 800 17.14 13.91 18.62
N PHE A 801 17.11 13.90 17.28
CA PHE A 801 18.30 13.81 16.43
C PHE A 801 18.75 15.17 15.87
N THR A 802 17.89 16.19 15.91
CA THR A 802 18.15 17.51 15.29
C THR A 802 19.46 18.14 15.77
N GLY A 803 19.74 18.08 17.08
CA GLY A 803 20.94 18.63 17.69
C GLY A 803 22.24 17.86 17.42
N GLY A 804 22.18 16.67 16.81
CA GLY A 804 23.36 15.86 16.48
C GLY A 804 23.88 16.05 15.05
N LEU A 805 23.23 16.89 14.23
CA LEU A 805 23.49 16.97 12.79
C LEU A 805 24.59 17.98 12.38
N THR A 806 25.19 18.71 13.32
CA THR A 806 26.12 19.83 13.04
C THR A 806 27.26 19.46 12.09
N ASP A 807 27.90 18.30 12.27
CA ASP A 807 29.04 17.92 11.45
C ASP A 807 28.63 17.52 10.03
N LEU A 808 27.50 16.83 9.88
CA LEU A 808 26.90 16.50 8.58
C LEU A 808 26.48 17.76 7.82
N VAL A 809 25.78 18.69 8.49
CA VAL A 809 25.39 19.98 7.92
C VAL A 809 26.63 20.75 7.45
N SER A 810 27.67 20.81 8.28
CA SER A 810 28.93 21.48 7.95
C SER A 810 29.63 20.85 6.74
N ALA A 811 29.67 19.51 6.67
CA ALA A 811 30.23 18.78 5.54
C ALA A 811 29.45 19.01 4.24
N LYS A 812 28.11 19.05 4.28
CA LYS A 812 27.28 19.34 3.11
C LYS A 812 27.35 20.79 2.65
N GLN A 813 27.49 21.75 3.58
CA GLN A 813 27.77 23.15 3.24
C GLN A 813 29.16 23.33 2.62
N ALA A 814 30.18 22.59 3.10
CA ALA A 814 31.51 22.56 2.47
C ALA A 814 31.50 21.92 1.06
N GLN A 815 30.54 21.02 0.79
CA GLN A 815 30.25 20.47 -0.55
C GLN A 815 29.40 21.42 -1.42
N GLY A 816 29.11 22.64 -0.95
CA GLY A 816 28.37 23.67 -1.71
C GLY A 816 26.85 23.52 -1.72
N LEU A 817 26.28 22.64 -0.88
CA LEU A 817 24.84 22.45 -0.80
C LEU A 817 24.19 23.45 0.17
N THR A 818 23.04 24.01 -0.21
CA THR A 818 22.15 24.69 0.74
C THR A 818 21.42 23.64 1.58
N VAL A 819 21.66 23.68 2.89
CA VAL A 819 21.18 22.66 3.84
C VAL A 819 20.10 23.26 4.73
N LYS A 820 18.93 22.61 4.79
CA LYS A 820 17.89 22.92 5.78
C LYS A 820 17.59 21.69 6.62
N VAL A 821 17.66 21.84 7.95
CA VAL A 821 17.23 20.81 8.91
C VAL A 821 15.85 21.18 9.43
N VAL A 822 14.93 20.22 9.43
CA VAL A 822 13.54 20.38 9.83
C VAL A 822 13.14 19.22 10.75
N ASP A 823 12.41 19.54 11.81
CA ASP A 823 11.78 18.54 12.68
C ASP A 823 10.51 17.99 11.99
N VAL A 824 10.40 16.67 11.92
CA VAL A 824 9.23 15.97 11.36
C VAL A 824 7.92 16.37 12.05
N ALA A 825 7.96 16.81 13.32
CA ALA A 825 6.78 17.31 14.01
C ALA A 825 6.36 18.74 13.60
N ASP A 826 7.25 19.58 13.03
CA ASP A 826 6.82 20.78 12.30
C ASP A 826 6.14 20.41 10.98
N VAL A 827 6.62 19.35 10.31
CA VAL A 827 6.01 18.82 9.07
C VAL A 827 4.58 18.35 9.33
N TYR A 828 4.35 17.53 10.37
CA TYR A 828 2.99 17.13 10.75
C TYR A 828 2.11 18.34 11.07
N ALA A 829 2.60 19.30 11.87
CA ALA A 829 1.84 20.49 12.26
C ALA A 829 1.35 21.31 11.05
N GLN A 830 2.18 21.45 10.01
CA GLN A 830 1.92 22.34 8.87
C GLN A 830 1.29 21.62 7.66
N PHE A 831 1.60 20.34 7.43
CA PHE A 831 1.11 19.58 6.26
C PHE A 831 0.00 18.57 6.59
N ASN A 832 -0.23 18.22 7.85
CA ASN A 832 -1.35 17.35 8.26
C ASN A 832 -1.93 17.69 9.65
N HIS A 833 -1.95 18.99 10.01
CA HIS A 833 -2.58 19.51 11.24
C HIS A 833 -2.16 18.84 12.57
N GLY A 834 -0.94 18.31 12.64
CA GLY A 834 -0.36 17.62 13.80
C GLY A 834 -0.57 16.10 13.82
N VAL A 835 -1.32 15.54 12.86
CA VAL A 835 -1.54 14.10 12.71
C VAL A 835 -0.27 13.44 12.13
N VAL A 836 0.23 12.43 12.83
CA VAL A 836 1.41 11.63 12.41
C VAL A 836 0.99 10.71 11.26
N ASP A 837 1.47 11.00 10.06
CA ASP A 837 1.23 10.22 8.85
C ASP A 837 2.36 10.46 7.82
N PRO A 838 2.86 9.44 7.09
CA PRO A 838 3.85 9.61 6.03
C PRO A 838 3.38 10.53 4.87
N GLU A 839 2.07 10.67 4.62
CA GLU A 839 1.56 11.60 3.59
C GLU A 839 1.96 13.06 3.89
N ALA A 840 2.04 13.46 5.16
CA ALA A 840 2.52 14.79 5.55
C ALA A 840 3.96 15.03 5.07
N ILE A 841 4.80 13.99 5.13
CA ILE A 841 6.20 14.03 4.71
C ILE A 841 6.27 14.12 3.19
N ARG A 842 5.51 13.29 2.46
CA ARG A 842 5.44 13.33 1.00
C ARG A 842 4.95 14.68 0.47
N LEU A 843 3.91 15.26 1.08
CA LEU A 843 3.40 16.59 0.76
C LEU A 843 4.43 17.70 1.00
N TYR A 844 5.25 17.58 2.06
CA TYR A 844 6.33 18.53 2.33
C TYR A 844 7.53 18.37 1.38
N VAL A 845 7.95 17.15 1.06
CA VAL A 845 8.97 16.88 0.03
C VAL A 845 8.53 17.45 -1.33
N ALA A 846 7.25 17.25 -1.70
CA ALA A 846 6.64 17.84 -2.88
C ALA A 846 6.64 19.38 -2.87
N HIS A 847 6.43 20.00 -1.70
CA HIS A 847 6.55 21.46 -1.55
C HIS A 847 8.01 21.92 -1.70
N ALA A 848 8.96 21.24 -1.03
CA ALA A 848 10.36 21.65 -0.99
C ALA A 848 11.05 21.48 -2.35
N GLN A 849 10.77 20.41 -3.09
CA GLN A 849 11.24 20.25 -4.48
C GLN A 849 10.81 21.44 -5.35
N ARG A 850 9.52 21.82 -5.31
CA ARG A 850 8.97 22.90 -6.15
C ARG A 850 9.41 24.30 -5.75
N ASN A 851 9.51 24.58 -4.44
CA ASN A 851 9.61 25.94 -3.91
C ASN A 851 10.97 26.27 -3.24
N MET A 852 11.79 25.25 -2.95
CA MET A 852 13.03 25.38 -2.16
C MET A 852 14.24 24.75 -2.88
N GLY A 853 14.06 24.26 -4.12
CA GLY A 853 15.12 23.69 -4.95
C GLY A 853 15.68 22.35 -4.44
N THR A 854 14.89 21.60 -3.66
CA THR A 854 15.33 20.35 -3.03
C THR A 854 15.58 19.24 -4.06
N GLU A 855 16.83 18.78 -4.12
CA GLU A 855 17.26 17.62 -4.92
C GLU A 855 17.48 16.38 -4.05
N TYR A 856 17.80 16.56 -2.76
CA TYR A 856 18.13 15.48 -1.82
C TYR A 856 17.28 15.57 -0.55
N VAL A 857 16.80 14.42 -0.08
CA VAL A 857 16.04 14.30 1.18
C VAL A 857 16.66 13.22 2.07
N LEU A 858 17.18 13.62 3.23
CA LEU A 858 17.63 12.69 4.26
C LEU A 858 16.57 12.59 5.36
N LEU A 859 16.04 11.38 5.58
CA LEU A 859 15.21 11.06 6.75
C LEU A 859 16.11 10.64 7.92
N VAL A 860 15.98 11.24 9.10
CA VAL A 860 16.80 10.91 10.28
C VAL A 860 15.90 10.42 11.42
N GLY A 861 15.74 9.11 11.48
CA GLY A 861 14.93 8.40 12.45
C GLY A 861 14.55 6.99 11.95
N GLY A 862 14.67 6.01 12.85
CA GLY A 862 14.17 4.65 12.63
C GLY A 862 12.64 4.57 12.63
N ASP A 863 12.13 3.42 12.19
CA ASP A 863 10.70 3.13 12.14
C ASP A 863 10.39 1.72 12.64
N THR A 864 9.10 1.36 12.71
CA THR A 864 8.56 0.08 13.16
C THR A 864 7.21 -0.14 12.48
N TYR A 865 6.85 -1.36 12.07
CA TYR A 865 5.47 -1.65 11.65
C TYR A 865 4.50 -1.70 12.84
N ASP A 866 5.02 -1.95 14.05
CA ASP A 866 4.25 -1.90 15.29
C ASP A 866 4.30 -0.49 15.89
N TYR A 867 3.36 0.36 15.44
CA TYR A 867 3.15 1.73 15.92
C TYR A 867 2.38 1.81 17.26
N PHE A 868 1.74 0.72 17.69
CA PHE A 868 0.82 0.70 18.84
C PHE A 868 1.28 -0.16 20.02
N ASP A 869 2.44 -0.80 19.91
CA ASP A 869 2.96 -1.80 20.86
C ASP A 869 2.04 -3.03 20.96
N ASN A 870 1.44 -3.40 19.83
CA ASN A 870 0.53 -4.54 19.66
C ASN A 870 1.23 -5.88 20.00
N LEU A 871 2.52 -6.00 19.70
CA LEU A 871 3.35 -7.16 20.04
C LEU A 871 3.90 -7.11 21.48
N GLY A 872 3.72 -5.99 22.20
CA GLY A 872 4.19 -5.80 23.57
C GLY A 872 5.72 -5.78 23.73
N VAL A 873 6.46 -5.46 22.66
CA VAL A 873 7.94 -5.42 22.64
C VAL A 873 8.52 -4.06 23.03
N GLY A 874 7.69 -3.04 23.18
CA GLY A 874 8.10 -1.69 23.51
C GLY A 874 8.51 -0.84 22.31
N SER A 875 8.10 -1.18 21.08
CA SER A 875 8.49 -0.49 19.84
C SER A 875 8.19 1.02 19.85
N VAL A 876 8.95 1.80 19.05
CA VAL A 876 8.67 3.23 18.82
C VAL A 876 9.12 3.65 17.42
N SER A 877 8.20 4.28 16.67
CA SER A 877 8.54 4.99 15.43
C SER A 877 9.15 6.37 15.75
N PHE A 878 10.08 6.82 14.91
CA PHE A 878 10.58 8.20 14.91
C PHE A 878 10.14 8.94 13.65
N ILE A 879 10.13 8.27 12.50
CA ILE A 879 9.61 8.78 11.22
C ILE A 879 8.95 7.60 10.48
N PRO A 880 7.63 7.60 10.22
CA PRO A 880 6.94 6.49 9.55
C PRO A 880 7.36 6.36 8.08
N THR A 881 7.41 5.13 7.58
CA THR A 881 7.43 4.81 6.14
C THR A 881 6.01 4.51 5.64
N PRO A 882 5.66 4.86 4.39
CA PRO A 882 4.50 4.29 3.73
C PRO A 882 4.75 2.80 3.40
N TYR A 883 3.67 2.02 3.32
CA TYR A 883 3.69 0.59 2.96
C TYR A 883 3.04 0.36 1.59
N ALA A 884 3.58 -0.58 0.81
CA ALA A 884 3.13 -0.85 -0.55
C ALA A 884 3.12 -2.35 -0.91
N LYS A 885 2.22 -2.73 -1.83
CA LYS A 885 2.24 -4.04 -2.47
C LYS A 885 3.37 -4.11 -3.49
N THR A 886 4.27 -5.06 -3.30
CA THR A 886 5.47 -5.28 -4.12
C THR A 886 5.42 -6.59 -4.89
N SER A 887 4.71 -7.61 -4.39
CA SER A 887 4.48 -8.88 -5.08
C SER A 887 3.08 -9.42 -4.77
N GLN A 888 2.77 -10.65 -5.21
CA GLN A 888 1.54 -11.34 -4.77
C GLN A 888 1.59 -11.74 -3.29
N PHE A 889 2.79 -12.03 -2.77
CA PHE A 889 3.03 -12.48 -1.40
C PHE A 889 3.29 -11.33 -0.41
N VAL A 890 3.85 -10.20 -0.87
CA VAL A 890 4.13 -9.05 0.00
C VAL A 890 3.28 -7.85 -0.40
N ARG A 891 2.27 -7.57 0.43
CA ARG A 891 1.31 -6.48 0.30
C ARG A 891 1.67 -5.26 1.16
N TYR A 892 2.50 -5.43 2.19
CA TYR A 892 3.00 -4.38 3.09
C TYR A 892 4.53 -4.36 3.15
N ALA A 893 5.20 -4.11 2.03
CA ALA A 893 6.62 -3.77 2.06
C ALA A 893 6.81 -2.29 2.44
N PRO A 894 7.74 -1.93 3.35
CA PRO A 894 8.05 -0.53 3.65
C PRO A 894 8.76 0.10 2.44
N ALA A 895 8.20 1.21 1.97
CA ALA A 895 8.44 1.76 0.64
C ALA A 895 8.71 3.27 0.66
N ASP A 896 9.73 3.71 1.40
CA ASP A 896 10.23 5.11 1.46
C ASP A 896 10.36 5.81 0.09
N THR A 897 10.49 5.05 -1.01
CA THR A 897 10.44 5.58 -2.38
C THR A 897 9.16 6.41 -2.64
N LEU A 898 8.02 6.04 -2.05
CA LEU A 898 6.76 6.77 -2.17
C LEU A 898 6.76 8.13 -1.44
N LEU A 899 7.74 8.41 -0.57
CA LEU A 899 7.93 9.75 0.01
C LEU A 899 8.64 10.71 -0.96
N ALA A 900 9.35 10.16 -1.95
CA ALA A 900 10.04 10.90 -3.01
C ALA A 900 9.27 10.89 -4.35
N ASP A 901 8.26 10.04 -4.50
CA ASP A 901 7.27 10.07 -5.59
C ASP A 901 6.26 11.21 -5.32
N VAL A 902 6.61 12.40 -5.80
CA VAL A 902 5.79 13.61 -5.59
C VAL A 902 4.74 13.76 -6.69
N ASN A 903 4.97 13.15 -7.85
CA ASN A 903 4.09 13.18 -9.01
C ASN A 903 3.01 12.06 -9.00
N GLN A 904 3.26 10.95 -8.31
CA GLN A 904 2.45 9.72 -8.17
C GLN A 904 2.40 8.81 -9.42
N ASP A 905 3.53 8.64 -10.12
CA ASP A 905 3.68 7.66 -11.22
C ASP A 905 4.23 6.29 -10.76
N GLY A 906 4.71 6.19 -9.51
CA GLY A 906 5.33 4.99 -8.95
C GLY A 906 6.86 4.94 -9.08
N SER A 907 7.52 6.08 -9.31
CA SER A 907 8.97 6.29 -9.36
C SER A 907 9.37 7.53 -8.52
N PRO A 908 10.57 7.58 -7.92
CA PRO A 908 10.98 8.76 -7.16
C PRO A 908 11.35 9.94 -8.07
N ASP A 909 10.95 11.16 -7.69
CA ASP A 909 11.30 12.44 -8.31
C ASP A 909 12.46 13.18 -7.58
N VAL A 910 12.87 12.68 -6.41
CA VAL A 910 13.86 13.31 -5.51
C VAL A 910 14.81 12.25 -4.95
N ALA A 911 16.08 12.57 -4.76
CA ALA A 911 17.08 11.63 -4.24
C ALA A 911 16.93 11.44 -2.72
N LEU A 912 16.29 10.35 -2.30
CA LEU A 912 15.98 10.08 -0.89
C LEU A 912 16.85 8.97 -0.27
N GLY A 913 17.23 9.17 0.99
CA GLY A 913 17.85 8.15 1.84
C GLY A 913 17.42 8.30 3.30
N ARG A 914 17.58 7.25 4.11
CA ARG A 914 17.21 7.23 5.54
C ARG A 914 18.38 6.82 6.43
N LEU A 915 18.61 7.52 7.53
CA LEU A 915 19.38 7.04 8.68
C LEU A 915 18.40 6.42 9.70
N PRO A 916 18.32 5.08 9.84
CA PRO A 916 17.33 4.40 10.70
C PRO A 916 17.74 4.40 12.19
N VAL A 917 18.22 5.54 12.68
CA VAL A 917 18.79 5.71 14.03
C VAL A 917 17.70 5.75 15.11
N ARG A 918 17.99 5.19 16.29
CA ARG A 918 17.06 5.16 17.43
C ARG A 918 17.61 5.92 18.65
N THR A 919 18.91 6.16 18.69
CA THR A 919 19.66 6.84 19.77
C THR A 919 20.67 7.86 19.20
N ALA A 920 21.13 8.78 20.05
CA ALA A 920 22.14 9.77 19.65
C ALA A 920 23.53 9.15 19.38
N ALA A 921 23.84 7.99 19.97
CA ALA A 921 25.09 7.28 19.73
C ALA A 921 25.14 6.68 18.31
N GLU A 922 24.08 5.98 17.90
CA GLU A 922 23.95 5.46 16.53
C GLU A 922 24.01 6.59 15.49
N LEU A 923 23.41 7.75 15.78
CA LEU A 923 23.51 8.94 14.92
C LEU A 923 24.96 9.43 14.78
N ALA A 924 25.70 9.52 15.89
CA ALA A 924 27.10 9.95 15.85
C ALA A 924 27.97 8.96 15.06
N SER A 925 27.82 7.65 15.27
CA SER A 925 28.57 6.61 14.55
C SER A 925 28.27 6.63 13.03
N VAL A 926 27.00 6.80 12.65
CA VAL A 926 26.61 6.94 11.23
C VAL A 926 27.18 8.22 10.61
N ILE A 927 27.05 9.38 11.26
CA ILE A 927 27.58 10.65 10.76
C ILE A 927 29.10 10.59 10.62
N ALA A 928 29.82 10.02 11.59
CA ALA A 928 31.28 9.89 11.53
C ALA A 928 31.73 9.13 10.28
N LYS A 929 31.06 8.01 9.96
CA LYS A 929 31.33 7.26 8.72
C LYS A 929 30.88 7.99 7.45
N THR A 930 29.73 8.66 7.46
CA THR A 930 29.25 9.46 6.32
C THR A 930 30.19 10.62 5.98
N VAL A 931 30.78 11.28 6.98
CA VAL A 931 31.74 12.38 6.81
C VAL A 931 33.14 11.87 6.50
N GLY A 932 33.55 10.73 7.10
CA GLY A 932 34.85 10.09 6.86
C GLY A 932 34.99 9.44 5.47
N PHE A 933 33.88 9.13 4.79
CA PHE A 933 33.92 8.54 3.46
C PHE A 933 34.38 9.56 2.39
N ASP A 934 35.61 9.38 1.91
CA ASP A 934 36.23 10.30 0.95
C ASP A 934 35.83 10.05 -0.52
N GLY A 935 35.34 8.85 -0.86
CA GLY A 935 34.98 8.44 -2.22
C GLY A 935 36.16 8.40 -3.21
N LEU A 936 37.40 8.34 -2.72
CA LEU A 936 38.62 8.29 -3.54
C LEU A 936 39.16 6.85 -3.70
N GLY A 937 38.82 5.96 -2.76
CA GLY A 937 39.15 4.54 -2.85
C GLY A 937 38.52 3.87 -4.07
N ARG A 938 39.32 3.10 -4.83
CA ARG A 938 38.90 2.38 -6.05
C ARG A 938 38.97 0.86 -5.90
N ASP A 939 39.01 0.38 -4.66
CA ASP A 939 39.02 -1.03 -4.32
C ASP A 939 37.59 -1.48 -4.00
N ALA A 940 37.14 -2.57 -4.63
CA ALA A 940 35.80 -3.13 -4.44
C ALA A 940 35.87 -4.64 -4.18
N ILE A 941 35.00 -5.15 -3.30
CA ILE A 941 34.84 -6.59 -3.08
C ILE A 941 33.42 -7.05 -3.44
N PHE A 942 33.38 -8.09 -4.27
CA PHE A 942 32.15 -8.72 -4.75
C PHE A 942 31.99 -10.08 -4.08
N ALA A 943 30.82 -10.33 -3.50
CA ALA A 943 30.42 -11.59 -2.90
C ALA A 943 29.26 -12.20 -3.69
N ALA A 944 29.22 -13.54 -3.75
CA ALA A 944 28.16 -14.27 -4.44
C ALA A 944 27.86 -15.60 -3.74
N ASP A 945 26.58 -15.97 -3.76
CA ASP A 945 26.09 -17.27 -3.35
C ASP A 945 26.58 -18.40 -4.30
N LYS A 946 26.24 -19.64 -3.99
CA LYS A 946 26.55 -20.80 -4.83
C LYS A 946 25.80 -20.72 -6.16
N ASP A 947 26.50 -20.98 -7.26
CA ASP A 947 25.87 -21.19 -8.55
C ASP A 947 25.07 -22.50 -8.53
N ALA A 948 23.77 -22.40 -8.83
CA ALA A 948 22.81 -23.52 -8.79
C ALA A 948 21.86 -23.42 -10.01
N GLU A 949 20.56 -23.19 -9.79
CA GLU A 949 19.63 -22.83 -10.87
C GLU A 949 19.91 -21.41 -11.43
N ILE A 950 20.51 -20.55 -10.60
CA ILE A 950 21.03 -19.22 -10.98
C ILE A 950 22.56 -19.25 -10.89
N ALA A 951 23.23 -18.64 -11.88
CA ALA A 951 24.66 -18.37 -11.84
C ALA A 951 24.96 -17.01 -11.19
N PHE A 952 24.82 -16.91 -9.86
CA PHE A 952 25.06 -15.68 -9.11
C PHE A 952 26.49 -15.15 -9.27
N SER A 953 27.49 -16.02 -9.47
CA SER A 953 28.87 -15.58 -9.74
C SER A 953 28.99 -14.80 -11.04
N GLN A 954 28.35 -15.26 -12.11
CA GLN A 954 28.37 -14.61 -13.43
C GLN A 954 27.62 -13.27 -13.41
N LEU A 955 26.51 -13.21 -12.66
CA LEU A 955 25.76 -11.97 -12.45
C LEU A 955 26.57 -10.96 -11.61
N SER A 956 27.34 -11.44 -10.62
CA SER A 956 28.26 -10.62 -9.82
C SER A 956 29.49 -10.16 -10.61
N ASP A 957 30.09 -11.02 -11.43
CA ASP A 957 31.17 -10.66 -12.36
C ASP A 957 30.66 -9.59 -13.37
N GLY A 958 29.45 -9.75 -13.92
CA GLY A 958 28.78 -8.76 -14.79
C GLY A 958 28.27 -7.48 -14.10
N PHE A 959 28.35 -7.40 -12.77
CA PHE A 959 28.26 -6.16 -12.00
C PHE A 959 29.64 -5.54 -11.76
N ALA A 960 30.69 -6.36 -11.55
CA ALA A 960 32.06 -5.90 -11.39
C ALA A 960 32.63 -5.26 -12.66
N ASP A 961 32.32 -5.83 -13.84
CA ASP A 961 32.73 -5.31 -15.17
C ASP A 961 32.30 -3.85 -15.44
N ARG A 962 31.31 -3.34 -14.71
CA ARG A 962 30.79 -1.97 -14.84
C ARG A 962 31.64 -0.94 -14.11
N LEU A 963 32.42 -1.36 -13.11
CA LEU A 963 33.33 -0.51 -12.34
C LEU A 963 34.68 -0.35 -13.06
N SER A 964 34.65 0.21 -14.27
CA SER A 964 35.85 0.44 -15.08
C SER A 964 36.89 1.29 -14.33
N GLY A 965 38.12 0.80 -14.24
CA GLY A 965 39.22 1.46 -13.51
C GLY A 965 39.23 1.22 -11.99
N TRP A 966 38.41 0.30 -11.48
CA TRP A 966 38.48 -0.18 -10.09
C TRP A 966 39.29 -1.49 -9.98
N ASN A 967 39.90 -1.72 -8.82
CA ASN A 967 40.45 -3.03 -8.47
C ASN A 967 39.34 -3.88 -7.85
N THR A 968 39.04 -5.04 -8.42
CA THR A 968 37.95 -5.91 -7.96
C THR A 968 38.49 -7.20 -7.34
N ALA A 969 38.03 -7.50 -6.12
CA ALA A 969 38.24 -8.76 -5.41
C ALA A 969 36.93 -9.58 -5.38
N THR A 970 37.03 -10.90 -5.28
CA THR A 970 35.85 -11.79 -5.25
C THR A 970 35.86 -12.75 -4.05
N ALA A 971 34.67 -13.02 -3.51
CA ALA A 971 34.40 -13.92 -2.39
C ALA A 971 33.15 -14.76 -2.71
N TYR A 972 33.27 -15.66 -3.69
CA TYR A 972 32.14 -16.42 -4.25
C TYR A 972 32.14 -17.88 -3.76
N LEU A 973 31.00 -18.37 -3.27
CA LEU A 973 30.86 -19.75 -2.78
C LEU A 973 30.98 -20.83 -3.88
N SER A 974 30.92 -20.45 -5.16
CA SER A 974 31.22 -21.35 -6.28
C SER A 974 32.70 -21.41 -6.67
N LYS A 975 33.50 -20.41 -6.27
CA LYS A 975 34.95 -20.34 -6.57
C LYS A 975 35.81 -20.87 -5.40
N THR A 976 35.31 -20.96 -4.17
CA THR A 976 36.04 -21.46 -2.99
C THR A 976 35.12 -21.93 -1.86
N ASP A 977 35.67 -22.55 -0.81
CA ASP A 977 34.90 -23.02 0.35
C ASP A 977 34.39 -21.87 1.25
N LEU A 978 33.37 -22.14 2.06
CA LEU A 978 32.72 -21.16 2.95
C LEU A 978 33.70 -20.40 3.85
N ASN A 979 34.71 -21.06 4.45
CA ASN A 979 35.63 -20.38 5.36
C ASN A 979 36.58 -19.47 4.57
N SER A 980 37.09 -19.95 3.43
CA SER A 980 37.92 -19.13 2.54
C SER A 980 37.16 -17.93 1.97
N ALA A 981 35.90 -18.10 1.57
CA ALA A 981 35.04 -17.03 1.08
C ALA A 981 34.71 -16.00 2.18
N ARG A 982 34.33 -16.46 3.38
CA ARG A 982 34.10 -15.61 4.57
C ARG A 982 35.34 -14.81 4.93
N ASN A 983 36.51 -15.46 4.98
CA ASN A 983 37.78 -14.81 5.29
C ASN A 983 38.16 -13.77 4.23
N ALA A 984 37.99 -14.08 2.93
CA ALA A 984 38.24 -13.14 1.85
C ALA A 984 37.32 -11.91 1.93
N LEU A 985 36.02 -12.11 2.15
CA LEU A 985 35.02 -11.05 2.29
C LEU A 985 35.33 -10.13 3.48
N ILE A 986 35.48 -10.71 4.68
CA ILE A 986 35.76 -9.95 5.90
C ILE A 986 37.10 -9.21 5.80
N SER A 987 38.14 -9.84 5.21
CA SER A 987 39.44 -9.20 5.03
C SER A 987 39.43 -8.10 3.98
N GLY A 988 38.61 -8.20 2.93
CA GLY A 988 38.46 -7.14 1.92
C GLY A 988 37.74 -5.91 2.48
N ILE A 989 36.67 -6.11 3.26
CA ILE A 989 35.99 -5.01 3.95
C ILE A 989 36.93 -4.36 4.97
N ASN A 990 37.57 -5.16 5.85
CA ASN A 990 38.54 -4.68 6.83
C ASN A 990 39.81 -4.08 6.21
N GLY A 991 40.10 -4.38 4.94
CA GLY A 991 41.19 -3.81 4.15
C GLY A 991 40.87 -2.46 3.49
N GLY A 992 39.66 -1.90 3.67
CA GLY A 992 39.29 -0.58 3.16
C GLY A 992 38.60 -0.56 1.80
N ALA A 993 37.97 -1.66 1.36
CA ALA A 993 37.21 -1.68 0.12
C ALA A 993 36.07 -0.65 0.14
N ALA A 994 36.16 0.40 -0.69
CA ALA A 994 35.19 1.49 -0.76
C ALA A 994 33.80 1.03 -1.24
N PHE A 995 33.73 -0.05 -2.01
CA PHE A 995 32.48 -0.70 -2.42
C PHE A 995 32.44 -2.18 -2.03
N THR A 996 31.32 -2.62 -1.47
CA THR A 996 31.02 -4.01 -1.17
C THR A 996 29.72 -4.38 -1.87
N SER A 997 29.73 -5.36 -2.77
CA SER A 997 28.51 -5.83 -3.45
C SER A 997 28.26 -7.30 -3.14
N TYR A 998 27.04 -7.66 -2.76
CA TYR A 998 26.59 -9.04 -2.62
C TYR A 998 25.43 -9.34 -3.57
N VAL A 999 25.43 -10.51 -4.21
CA VAL A 999 24.25 -11.04 -4.89
C VAL A 999 24.00 -12.52 -4.60
N GLY A 1000 22.75 -12.85 -4.29
CA GLY A 1000 22.31 -14.21 -3.99
C GLY A 1000 21.14 -14.26 -3.01
N HIS A 1001 20.83 -15.44 -2.46
CA HIS A 1001 19.78 -15.57 -1.45
C HIS A 1001 20.17 -14.84 -0.16
N SER A 1002 19.19 -14.30 0.57
CA SER A 1002 19.43 -13.61 1.82
C SER A 1002 18.16 -13.55 2.68
N GLY A 1003 18.34 -13.09 3.91
CA GLY A 1003 17.26 -12.68 4.79
C GLY A 1003 17.67 -11.46 5.62
N PRO A 1004 16.83 -11.00 6.57
CA PRO A 1004 17.08 -9.82 7.37
C PRO A 1004 18.43 -9.80 8.10
N THR A 1005 19.05 -10.95 8.37
CA THR A 1005 20.28 -11.02 9.19
C THR A 1005 21.48 -11.70 8.53
N MET A 1006 21.38 -12.18 7.29
CA MET A 1006 22.52 -12.85 6.62
C MET A 1006 22.42 -12.93 5.09
N TRP A 1007 23.58 -13.17 4.47
CA TRP A 1007 23.79 -13.54 3.07
C TRP A 1007 24.03 -15.06 2.95
N THR A 1008 23.42 -15.69 1.94
CA THR A 1008 23.46 -17.14 1.61
C THR A 1008 22.83 -18.06 2.66
N PHE A 1009 22.41 -19.27 2.27
CA PHE A 1009 22.03 -20.34 3.21
C PHE A 1009 23.20 -20.72 4.13
N ASP A 1010 24.42 -20.76 3.59
CA ASP A 1010 25.63 -21.19 4.31
C ASP A 1010 26.15 -20.15 5.32
N GLY A 1011 25.61 -18.93 5.33
CA GLY A 1011 26.06 -17.85 6.21
C GLY A 1011 27.40 -17.23 5.79
N LEU A 1012 27.60 -16.98 4.49
CA LEU A 1012 28.73 -16.23 3.93
C LEU A 1012 28.96 -14.87 4.63
N PHE A 1013 27.91 -14.23 5.12
CA PHE A 1013 28.03 -13.03 5.96
C PHE A 1013 26.79 -12.86 6.85
N THR A 1014 26.97 -12.44 8.10
CA THR A 1014 25.88 -12.32 9.09
C THR A 1014 25.87 -10.97 9.80
N SER A 1015 24.76 -10.64 10.47
CA SER A 1015 24.63 -9.49 11.36
C SER A 1015 25.69 -9.47 12.48
N ALA A 1016 26.15 -10.64 12.92
CA ALA A 1016 27.24 -10.78 13.90
C ALA A 1016 28.62 -10.48 13.27
N ASP A 1017 28.84 -10.87 12.01
CA ASP A 1017 30.07 -10.51 11.27
C ASP A 1017 30.13 -9.00 11.01
N ALA A 1018 29.00 -8.40 10.60
CA ALA A 1018 28.87 -6.94 10.43
C ALA A 1018 29.20 -6.16 11.71
N ALA A 1019 28.71 -6.65 12.86
CA ALA A 1019 28.99 -6.06 14.17
C ALA A 1019 30.43 -6.31 14.68
N ALA A 1020 31.20 -7.19 14.01
CA ALA A 1020 32.59 -7.51 14.32
C ALA A 1020 33.60 -6.98 13.28
N LEU A 1021 33.13 -6.17 12.31
CA LEU A 1021 34.01 -5.46 11.38
C LEU A 1021 34.91 -4.46 12.12
N SER A 1022 36.08 -4.22 11.56
CA SER A 1022 37.12 -3.34 12.12
C SER A 1022 37.77 -2.45 11.06
N ASN A 1023 37.07 -2.20 9.95
CA ASN A 1023 37.54 -1.31 8.88
C ASN A 1023 37.62 0.14 9.39
N THR A 1024 38.76 0.79 9.17
CA THR A 1024 38.94 2.22 9.44
C THR A 1024 38.18 3.07 8.44
N ASP A 1025 38.28 2.69 7.18
CA ASP A 1025 37.70 3.39 6.05
C ASP A 1025 36.33 2.76 5.76
N PRO A 1026 35.21 3.51 5.86
CA PRO A 1026 33.88 2.95 5.73
C PRO A 1026 33.58 2.53 4.28
N THR A 1027 32.73 1.52 4.10
CA THR A 1027 32.34 0.99 2.79
C THR A 1027 30.93 1.44 2.36
N VAL A 1028 30.62 1.38 1.07
CA VAL A 1028 29.24 1.43 0.54
C VAL A 1028 28.81 0.02 0.18
N VAL A 1029 27.71 -0.46 0.77
CA VAL A 1029 27.24 -1.84 0.58
C VAL A 1029 26.01 -1.90 -0.33
N ALA A 1030 26.09 -2.63 -1.43
CA ALA A 1030 24.93 -2.97 -2.27
C ALA A 1030 24.55 -4.45 -2.10
N GLN A 1031 23.28 -4.72 -1.78
CA GLN A 1031 22.76 -6.08 -1.57
C GLN A 1031 21.66 -6.37 -2.58
N TRP A 1032 21.89 -7.38 -3.41
CA TRP A 1032 20.95 -7.91 -4.38
C TRP A 1032 20.47 -9.26 -3.83
N GLY A 1033 19.30 -9.23 -3.20
CA GLY A 1033 18.77 -10.27 -2.34
C GLY A 1033 17.70 -9.73 -1.40
N CYS A 1034 16.81 -10.62 -0.97
CA CYS A 1034 15.58 -10.29 -0.25
C CYS A 1034 15.80 -9.82 1.21
N TRP A 1035 14.91 -8.93 1.67
CA TRP A 1035 14.73 -8.50 3.08
C TRP A 1035 15.89 -7.78 3.81
N ASN A 1036 17.08 -7.63 3.21
CA ASN A 1036 18.26 -7.04 3.85
C ASN A 1036 18.04 -5.66 4.51
N THR A 1037 17.17 -4.82 3.91
CA THR A 1037 16.85 -3.45 4.38
C THR A 1037 15.42 -3.32 4.92
N TYR A 1038 14.83 -4.42 5.40
CA TYR A 1038 13.55 -4.43 6.14
C TYR A 1038 13.68 -3.73 7.51
N HIS A 1039 13.82 -2.40 7.48
CA HIS A 1039 14.25 -1.58 8.60
C HIS A 1039 13.15 -1.30 9.66
N VAL A 1040 11.94 -1.82 9.42
CA VAL A 1040 10.74 -1.66 10.23
C VAL A 1040 10.48 -2.83 11.20
N ASP A 1041 11.38 -3.82 11.24
CA ASP A 1041 11.27 -4.96 12.15
C ASP A 1041 11.33 -4.47 13.62
N PRO A 1042 10.28 -4.73 14.43
CA PRO A 1042 10.24 -4.28 15.83
C PRO A 1042 11.01 -5.22 16.76
N ALA A 1043 11.38 -6.42 16.31
CA ALA A 1043 12.01 -7.41 17.17
C ALA A 1043 13.54 -7.35 17.11
N TYR A 1044 14.15 -7.14 15.94
CA TYR A 1044 15.61 -7.27 15.77
C TYR A 1044 16.28 -6.24 14.84
N ASN A 1045 17.58 -6.05 15.07
CA ASN A 1045 18.45 -5.34 14.13
C ASN A 1045 18.80 -6.22 12.91
N THR A 1046 18.39 -5.76 11.72
CA THR A 1046 18.80 -6.37 10.44
C THR A 1046 20.30 -6.19 10.15
N LEU A 1047 20.81 -6.93 9.17
CA LEU A 1047 22.18 -6.83 8.65
C LEU A 1047 22.51 -5.39 8.20
N ALA A 1048 21.58 -4.70 7.55
CA ALA A 1048 21.76 -3.28 7.20
C ALA A 1048 21.91 -2.38 8.44
N HIS A 1049 21.18 -2.64 9.53
CA HIS A 1049 21.39 -1.91 10.80
C HIS A 1049 22.78 -2.19 11.37
N LYS A 1050 23.29 -3.43 11.31
CA LYS A 1050 24.61 -3.76 11.84
C LYS A 1050 25.78 -3.24 10.99
N PHE A 1051 25.60 -3.11 9.68
CA PHE A 1051 26.53 -2.35 8.83
C PHE A 1051 26.52 -0.85 9.14
N LEU A 1052 25.35 -0.24 9.40
CA LEU A 1052 25.23 1.22 9.54
C LEU A 1052 25.48 1.75 10.95
N LEU A 1053 24.89 1.14 11.98
CA LEU A 1053 24.70 1.80 13.28
C LEU A 1053 25.87 1.60 14.28
N GLY A 1054 26.86 0.77 13.96
CA GLY A 1054 28.12 0.64 14.71
C GLY A 1054 29.21 1.60 14.22
N ASP A 1055 30.32 1.69 14.95
CA ASP A 1055 31.45 2.58 14.63
C ASP A 1055 32.20 2.19 13.35
N HIS A 1056 32.21 0.89 13.02
CA HIS A 1056 32.80 0.31 11.81
C HIS A 1056 31.71 -0.06 10.78
N GLY A 1057 32.10 -0.66 9.65
CA GLY A 1057 31.20 -1.09 8.60
C GLY A 1057 30.94 -0.02 7.54
N ALA A 1058 29.67 0.29 7.30
CA ALA A 1058 29.24 1.05 6.13
C ALA A 1058 28.91 2.52 6.41
N ALA A 1059 29.15 3.38 5.42
CA ALA A 1059 28.63 4.75 5.34
C ALA A 1059 27.24 4.83 4.66
N ALA A 1060 26.94 3.87 3.77
CA ALA A 1060 25.63 3.69 3.16
C ALA A 1060 25.39 2.20 2.83
N VAL A 1061 24.14 1.76 2.95
CA VAL A 1061 23.69 0.40 2.65
C VAL A 1061 22.45 0.45 1.77
N LEU A 1062 22.48 -0.31 0.69
CA LEU A 1062 21.40 -0.47 -0.26
C LEU A 1062 20.93 -1.93 -0.27
N GLY A 1063 19.65 -2.17 -0.55
CA GLY A 1063 19.10 -3.52 -0.64
C GLY A 1063 17.57 -3.57 -0.65
N ALA A 1064 17.03 -4.79 -0.67
CA ALA A 1064 15.60 -5.03 -0.68
C ALA A 1064 14.97 -4.96 0.73
N SER A 1065 13.80 -4.31 0.80
CA SER A 1065 12.89 -4.31 1.95
C SER A 1065 11.71 -5.29 1.77
N SER A 1066 11.79 -6.17 0.77
CA SER A 1066 10.75 -7.15 0.41
C SER A 1066 11.40 -8.42 -0.17
N LEU A 1067 10.58 -9.35 -0.68
CA LEU A 1067 11.00 -10.30 -1.70
C LEU A 1067 11.27 -9.59 -3.04
N THR A 1068 12.31 -10.02 -3.74
CA THR A 1068 12.77 -9.47 -5.03
C THR A 1068 13.11 -10.61 -6.00
N GLN A 1069 12.76 -10.45 -7.28
CA GLN A 1069 13.16 -11.42 -8.31
C GLN A 1069 14.57 -11.09 -8.83
N THR A 1070 15.42 -12.11 -8.98
CA THR A 1070 16.81 -11.92 -9.45
C THR A 1070 16.90 -11.23 -10.81
N ALA A 1071 15.92 -11.43 -11.70
CA ALA A 1071 15.81 -10.71 -12.97
C ALA A 1071 15.55 -9.20 -12.76
N SER A 1072 14.63 -8.84 -11.88
CA SER A 1072 14.37 -7.45 -11.48
C SER A 1072 15.63 -6.79 -10.89
N GLU A 1073 16.34 -7.51 -10.02
CA GLU A 1073 17.59 -7.03 -9.41
C GLU A 1073 18.73 -6.91 -10.40
N GLN A 1074 18.84 -7.81 -11.38
CA GLN A 1074 19.80 -7.65 -12.48
C GLN A 1074 19.52 -6.39 -13.30
N MET A 1075 18.24 -6.11 -13.57
CA MET A 1075 17.81 -4.95 -14.35
C MET A 1075 17.97 -3.62 -13.60
N LEU A 1076 17.66 -3.57 -12.29
CA LEU A 1076 17.92 -2.40 -11.46
C LEU A 1076 19.42 -2.23 -11.19
N GLY A 1077 20.09 -3.29 -10.73
CA GLY A 1077 21.49 -3.26 -10.29
C GLY A 1077 22.47 -2.90 -11.39
N SER A 1078 22.23 -3.36 -12.62
CA SER A 1078 22.99 -2.90 -13.79
C SER A 1078 22.97 -1.37 -13.92
N ARG A 1079 21.77 -0.77 -13.81
CA ARG A 1079 21.57 0.69 -13.93
C ARG A 1079 22.13 1.44 -12.72
N VAL A 1080 21.92 0.94 -11.50
CA VAL A 1080 22.45 1.56 -10.28
C VAL A 1080 23.97 1.59 -10.32
N ILE A 1081 24.63 0.48 -10.70
CA ILE A 1081 26.10 0.41 -10.76
C ILE A 1081 26.64 1.26 -11.93
N ASP A 1082 25.97 1.30 -13.09
CA ASP A 1082 26.33 2.21 -14.20
C ASP A 1082 26.29 3.69 -13.77
N GLN A 1083 25.37 4.08 -12.87
CA GLN A 1083 25.32 5.44 -12.31
C GLN A 1083 26.36 5.64 -11.20
N LEU A 1084 26.53 4.69 -10.27
CA LEU A 1084 27.55 4.75 -9.20
C LEU A 1084 28.98 4.78 -9.73
N ALA A 1085 29.21 4.24 -10.94
CA ALA A 1085 30.48 4.31 -11.64
C ALA A 1085 30.80 5.72 -12.20
N GLN A 1086 29.83 6.63 -12.30
CA GLN A 1086 30.08 7.97 -12.85
C GLN A 1086 30.81 8.87 -11.82
N PRO A 1087 31.93 9.52 -12.19
CA PRO A 1087 32.62 10.45 -11.31
C PRO A 1087 31.72 11.61 -10.87
N GLY A 1088 31.64 11.86 -9.56
CA GLY A 1088 30.82 12.90 -8.95
C GLY A 1088 29.34 12.57 -8.77
N GLU A 1089 28.84 11.43 -9.27
CA GLU A 1089 27.42 11.09 -9.15
C GLU A 1089 27.08 10.55 -7.75
N THR A 1090 25.97 11.02 -7.21
CA THR A 1090 25.56 10.72 -5.83
C THR A 1090 24.76 9.43 -5.75
N ILE A 1091 24.88 8.69 -4.65
CA ILE A 1091 24.20 7.41 -4.45
C ILE A 1091 22.67 7.57 -4.54
N GLY A 1092 22.10 8.62 -3.97
CA GLY A 1092 20.65 8.86 -4.01
C GLY A 1092 20.14 9.14 -5.42
N ARG A 1093 20.87 9.96 -6.22
CA ARG A 1093 20.51 10.19 -7.63
C ARG A 1093 20.76 8.95 -8.48
N ALA A 1094 21.83 8.19 -8.24
CA ALA A 1094 22.10 6.94 -8.94
C ALA A 1094 20.94 5.95 -8.81
N VAL A 1095 20.39 5.79 -7.59
CA VAL A 1095 19.19 4.98 -7.33
C VAL A 1095 17.94 5.59 -7.98
N MET A 1096 17.73 6.89 -7.84
CA MET A 1096 16.57 7.59 -8.41
C MET A 1096 16.51 7.45 -9.94
N ILE A 1097 17.61 7.75 -10.63
CA ILE A 1097 17.76 7.66 -12.09
C ILE A 1097 17.61 6.21 -12.56
N ALA A 1098 18.23 5.25 -11.87
CA ALA A 1098 18.09 3.83 -12.20
C ALA A 1098 16.63 3.33 -12.08
N LYS A 1099 15.89 3.78 -11.05
CA LYS A 1099 14.46 3.51 -10.89
C LYS A 1099 13.62 4.18 -11.96
N GLN A 1100 13.85 5.46 -12.28
CA GLN A 1100 13.15 6.17 -13.35
C GLN A 1100 13.33 5.48 -14.71
N GLN A 1101 14.58 5.11 -15.06
CA GLN A 1101 14.89 4.36 -16.29
C GLN A 1101 14.24 2.97 -16.35
N LEU A 1102 14.10 2.31 -15.19
CA LEU A 1102 13.43 1.02 -15.11
C LEU A 1102 11.91 1.20 -15.20
N ALA A 1103 11.30 2.10 -14.44
CA ALA A 1103 9.87 2.37 -14.46
C ALA A 1103 9.36 2.82 -15.84
N ALA A 1104 10.14 3.60 -16.58
CA ALA A 1104 9.83 4.03 -17.95
C ALA A 1104 9.76 2.88 -18.98
N THR A 1105 10.29 1.69 -18.65
CA THR A 1105 10.30 0.51 -19.54
C THR A 1105 9.60 -0.71 -18.95
N ARG A 1106 9.57 -0.85 -17.62
CA ARG A 1106 9.13 -2.00 -16.81
C ARG A 1106 8.39 -1.54 -15.53
N PRO A 1107 7.27 -0.79 -15.65
CA PRO A 1107 6.58 -0.21 -14.49
C PRO A 1107 5.97 -1.25 -13.54
N GLU A 1108 5.86 -2.51 -13.97
CA GLU A 1108 5.32 -3.64 -13.21
C GLU A 1108 6.28 -4.27 -12.20
N LEU A 1109 7.59 -4.00 -12.27
CA LEU A 1109 8.61 -4.53 -11.36
C LEU A 1109 8.61 -3.80 -10.01
N LYS A 1110 7.46 -3.84 -9.31
CA LYS A 1110 7.25 -3.14 -8.03
C LYS A 1110 8.09 -3.69 -6.88
N ASP A 1111 8.58 -4.93 -7.00
CA ASP A 1111 9.54 -5.55 -6.10
C ASP A 1111 10.81 -4.71 -5.95
N VAL A 1112 11.42 -4.26 -7.05
CA VAL A 1112 12.62 -3.41 -7.01
C VAL A 1112 12.33 -1.91 -7.14
N LEU A 1113 11.23 -1.52 -7.79
CA LEU A 1113 10.84 -0.12 -7.91
C LEU A 1113 10.38 0.46 -6.56
N LEU A 1114 9.65 -0.31 -5.74
CA LEU A 1114 9.18 0.15 -4.41
C LEU A 1114 9.90 -0.56 -3.25
N GLY A 1115 10.10 -1.88 -3.34
CA GLY A 1115 10.67 -2.71 -2.29
C GLY A 1115 12.21 -2.75 -2.21
N TRP A 1116 12.90 -1.72 -2.70
CA TRP A 1116 14.36 -1.59 -2.64
C TRP A 1116 14.76 -0.16 -2.23
N THR A 1117 15.65 0.00 -1.26
CA THR A 1117 15.82 1.26 -0.50
C THR A 1117 17.29 1.62 -0.23
N LEU A 1118 17.56 2.92 -0.09
CA LEU A 1118 18.84 3.46 0.39
C LEU A 1118 18.76 3.80 1.89
N LEU A 1119 19.52 3.09 2.70
CA LEU A 1119 19.76 3.41 4.10
C LEU A 1119 21.14 4.06 4.23
N GLY A 1120 21.17 5.38 4.38
CA GLY A 1120 22.37 6.21 4.29
C GLY A 1120 22.07 7.60 3.74
N ASP A 1121 23.12 8.37 3.49
CA ASP A 1121 23.06 9.72 2.94
C ASP A 1121 22.88 9.72 1.41
N PRO A 1122 21.81 10.32 0.85
CA PRO A 1122 21.58 10.37 -0.60
C PRO A 1122 22.56 11.25 -1.36
N ALA A 1123 23.26 12.18 -0.70
CA ALA A 1123 24.31 13.01 -1.31
C ALA A 1123 25.72 12.50 -0.98
N LEU A 1124 25.86 11.23 -0.57
CA LEU A 1124 27.14 10.53 -0.59
C LEU A 1124 27.53 10.23 -2.05
N VAL A 1125 28.82 10.20 -2.36
CA VAL A 1125 29.35 9.95 -3.72
C VAL A 1125 30.35 8.81 -3.62
N LEU A 1126 30.16 7.73 -4.39
CA LEU A 1126 31.03 6.56 -4.37
C LEU A 1126 32.36 6.80 -5.10
N ASN A 1127 32.32 7.52 -6.22
CA ASN A 1127 33.44 7.77 -7.11
C ASN A 1127 33.66 9.29 -7.24
N ARG A 1128 34.63 9.86 -6.52
CA ARG A 1128 35.01 11.29 -6.63
C ARG A 1128 36.18 11.52 -7.60
#